data_AF-A0A4Q9HK56-F1
#
_entry.id   AF-A0A4Q9HK56-F1
#
_cell.length_a   1.000
_cell.length_b   1.000
_cell.length_c   1.000
_cell.angle_alpha   90.00
_cell.angle_beta   90.00
_cell.angle_gamma   90.00
#
_symmetry.space_group_name_H-M   'P 1'
#
loop_
_entity.id
_entity.type
_entity.pdbx_description
1 polymer ?
#
loop_
_entity_poly.entity_id
_entity_poly.type
_entity_poly.pdbx_seq_one_letter_code
_entity_poly.pdbx_strand_id
1 'polypeptide(L)'
;EISEDTGLPADMARQLGYRPLRSLLPAPLRDGYGRRRRATDLDAIVIENDRLRATVLPGLGGRVYSLYHKPTDRELLYRNPVLQPAAFALNGAWFSGGIEWNIGATGHTTLSCAPLHAARVQAPDGGEMLRLWEWERLRDLPFQVDLWLPDGADFLYVGVRVRNPHHHTAPVYWWSNIAVPEQADSRVLAPADTAWHFGYARTLSRVPVPASDGADRSYPLRSAHPADYFYEIPDGARRWVTSLDAGGRGLIQTSTDTLRGRKLFLWGAARAGRRWQQWLTEPGTDGYAEIQAGLARTQLEHVPLDGGAEFAWLEAYGPLAADPATVHGDDWAAARGEVAARLEAALPRADVDAAYAAWRPYADLEPKAHLATGSGWGALEAARTGLDLPGTPFDAATLGEAQQPWLTLLRTGDLPATGPLPGPAPVAPAWRELLESARPGPATDYHLGLAQWYAGDRAQAVRSWERALAHGAGWQPRYCLAAAEAEAGDTARAADRYAEAFDCADRPDGTAASGPAARTGRAVLPALAREAVPALLAAGRSEEAARLLARLRPAELTVGRFRLLTAQVLLAQGAADRAREIFDTGFEIADLREGDETLSDTWYAIAERLVAGAGPVTDEVRARARAEHPLPERYEFRMRPV
;
A
#
# COMPACT_ATOMS: atom_id res chain seq x y z
N GLU A 1 0.94 -19.48 6.03
CA GLU A 1 0.65 -20.77 5.37
C GLU A 1 -0.84 -21.06 5.52
N ILE A 2 -1.47 -21.70 4.54
CA ILE A 2 -2.88 -22.11 4.62
C ILE A 2 -2.86 -23.56 5.08
N SER A 3 -3.50 -23.88 6.22
CA SER A 3 -3.60 -25.27 6.67
C SER A 3 -4.47 -26.08 5.69
N GLU A 4 -4.09 -27.32 5.37
CA GLU A 4 -4.87 -28.21 4.49
C GLU A 4 -6.29 -28.47 5.02
N ASP A 5 -6.52 -28.31 6.33
CA ASP A 5 -7.81 -28.54 7.00
C ASP A 5 -8.81 -27.37 6.89
N THR A 6 -8.45 -26.26 6.24
CA THR A 6 -9.28 -25.02 6.27
C THR A 6 -10.58 -25.12 5.44
N GLY A 7 -10.75 -26.16 4.61
CA GLY A 7 -11.96 -26.36 3.81
C GLY A 7 -12.26 -25.20 2.85
N LEU A 8 -11.22 -24.58 2.28
CA LEU A 8 -11.38 -23.43 1.39
C LEU A 8 -12.19 -23.81 0.13
N PRO A 9 -13.10 -22.95 -0.34
CA PRO A 9 -13.72 -23.11 -1.65
C PRO A 9 -12.67 -23.26 -2.76
N ALA A 10 -12.89 -24.18 -3.70
CA ALA A 10 -11.88 -24.54 -4.70
C ALA A 10 -11.45 -23.36 -5.60
N ASP A 11 -12.37 -22.46 -5.93
CA ASP A 11 -12.05 -21.25 -6.69
C ASP A 11 -11.21 -20.27 -5.88
N MET A 12 -11.48 -20.11 -4.58
CA MET A 12 -10.67 -19.31 -3.66
C MET A 12 -9.26 -19.87 -3.51
N ALA A 13 -9.12 -21.19 -3.26
CA ALA A 13 -7.82 -21.84 -3.16
C ALA A 13 -6.95 -21.60 -4.42
N ARG A 14 -7.57 -21.68 -5.61
CA ARG A 14 -6.89 -21.38 -6.88
C ARG A 14 -6.46 -19.92 -6.98
N GLN A 15 -7.33 -18.97 -6.61
CA GLN A 15 -7.05 -17.53 -6.71
C GLN A 15 -6.02 -17.04 -5.68
N LEU A 16 -5.93 -17.66 -4.50
CA LEU A 16 -4.89 -17.38 -3.50
C LEU A 16 -3.48 -17.70 -4.03
N GLY A 17 -3.34 -18.81 -4.75
CA GLY A 17 -2.07 -19.21 -5.37
C GLY A 17 -1.78 -18.55 -6.73
N TYR A 18 -2.67 -17.72 -7.26
CA TYR A 18 -2.59 -17.26 -8.64
C TYR A 18 -1.60 -16.11 -8.82
N ARG A 19 -0.35 -16.47 -9.13
CA ARG A 19 0.76 -15.54 -9.44
C ARG A 19 0.87 -14.38 -8.43
N PRO A 20 1.06 -14.68 -7.12
CA PRO A 20 1.29 -13.65 -6.11
C PRO A 20 2.48 -12.78 -6.49
N LEU A 21 2.44 -11.51 -6.09
CA LEU A 21 3.52 -10.57 -6.35
C LEU A 21 4.78 -11.01 -5.58
N ARG A 22 5.93 -11.08 -6.27
CA ARG A 22 7.22 -11.50 -5.68
C ARG A 22 8.20 -10.35 -5.49
N SER A 23 7.92 -9.20 -6.07
CA SER A 23 8.77 -8.02 -6.03
C SER A 23 7.93 -6.77 -6.28
N LEU A 24 8.36 -5.65 -5.69
CA LEU A 24 7.76 -4.34 -5.91
C LEU A 24 8.30 -3.62 -7.14
N LEU A 25 9.33 -4.17 -7.80
CA LEU A 25 9.78 -3.62 -9.07
C LEU A 25 8.62 -3.63 -10.08
N PRO A 26 8.43 -2.54 -10.85
CA PRO A 26 9.34 -1.42 -11.04
C PRO A 26 9.07 -0.20 -10.11
N ALA A 27 8.18 -0.31 -9.13
CA ALA A 27 7.82 0.79 -8.26
C ALA A 27 8.94 1.09 -7.24
N PRO A 28 9.35 2.37 -7.09
CA PRO A 28 10.33 2.74 -6.07
C PRO A 28 9.68 2.71 -4.69
N LEU A 29 10.45 2.32 -3.67
CA LEU A 29 10.08 2.56 -2.28
C LEU A 29 10.04 4.07 -2.01
N ARG A 30 8.99 4.51 -1.32
CA ARG A 30 8.76 5.88 -0.88
C ARG A 30 8.76 5.86 0.64
N ASP A 31 9.86 6.28 1.23
CA ASP A 31 10.10 6.22 2.68
C ASP A 31 10.73 7.52 3.25
N GLY A 32 10.82 8.57 2.42
CA GLY A 32 11.44 9.85 2.77
C GLY A 32 10.56 10.79 3.60
N TYR A 33 9.42 10.34 4.12
CA TYR A 33 8.50 11.15 4.92
C TYR A 33 8.87 11.12 6.41
N GLY A 34 8.54 12.20 7.12
CA GLY A 34 8.80 12.35 8.55
C GLY A 34 7.53 12.50 9.39
N ARG A 35 7.68 13.03 10.61
CA ARG A 35 6.58 13.33 11.54
C ARG A 35 6.40 14.81 11.86
N ARG A 36 7.25 15.67 11.28
CA ARG A 36 7.10 17.13 11.38
C ARG A 36 6.01 17.59 10.42
N ARG A 37 4.90 18.09 10.96
CA ARG A 37 3.79 18.63 10.19
C ARG A 37 4.00 20.13 9.94
N ARG A 38 3.53 20.59 8.80
CA ARG A 38 3.44 22.02 8.43
C ARG A 38 2.16 22.24 7.63
N ALA A 39 1.57 23.42 7.74
CA ALA A 39 0.48 23.82 6.86
C ALA A 39 0.96 23.69 5.39
N THR A 40 0.15 23.03 4.57
CA THR A 40 0.46 22.72 3.17
C THR A 40 -0.85 22.72 2.39
N ASP A 41 -0.88 23.41 1.26
CA ASP A 41 -2.00 23.38 0.34
C ASP A 41 -1.92 22.13 -0.53
N LEU A 42 -3.07 21.52 -0.82
CA LEU A 42 -3.19 20.36 -1.69
C LEU A 42 -4.18 20.66 -2.81
N ASP A 43 -3.79 20.36 -4.03
CA ASP A 43 -4.70 20.43 -5.17
C ASP A 43 -5.82 19.39 -5.02
N ALA A 44 -7.05 19.84 -5.18
CA ALA A 44 -8.24 19.02 -5.07
C ALA A 44 -9.23 19.33 -6.19
N ILE A 45 -9.95 18.31 -6.63
CA ILE A 45 -11.08 18.42 -7.56
C ILE A 45 -12.35 18.19 -6.76
N VAL A 46 -13.27 19.14 -6.82
CA VAL A 46 -14.57 19.03 -6.14
C VAL A 46 -15.64 18.74 -7.18
N ILE A 47 -16.43 17.71 -6.94
CA ILE A 47 -17.68 17.42 -7.67
C ILE A 47 -18.83 17.53 -6.68
N GLU A 48 -19.89 18.26 -7.04
CA GLU A 48 -21.05 18.45 -6.16
C GLU A 48 -22.35 18.65 -6.94
N ASN A 49 -23.46 18.12 -6.39
CA ASN A 49 -24.84 18.47 -6.76
C ASN A 49 -25.49 19.21 -5.56
N ASP A 50 -26.81 19.33 -5.48
CA ASP A 50 -27.51 19.96 -4.35
C ASP A 50 -27.46 19.13 -3.03
N ARG A 51 -27.14 17.83 -3.11
CA ARG A 51 -27.20 16.87 -1.99
C ARG A 51 -25.83 16.46 -1.44
N LEU A 52 -24.86 16.26 -2.32
CA LEU A 52 -23.54 15.72 -2.01
C LEU A 52 -22.42 16.64 -2.52
N ARG A 53 -21.28 16.59 -1.84
CA ARG A 53 -20.00 17.13 -2.30
C ARG A 53 -18.90 16.10 -2.07
N ALA A 54 -18.24 15.65 -3.14
CA ALA A 54 -17.06 14.81 -3.05
C ALA A 54 -15.79 15.61 -3.37
N THR A 55 -14.77 15.46 -2.52
CA THR A 55 -13.44 16.09 -2.72
C THR A 55 -12.43 15.01 -3.09
N VAL A 56 -11.83 15.13 -4.27
CA VAL A 56 -10.90 14.16 -4.86
C VAL A 56 -9.49 14.74 -4.89
N LEU A 57 -8.50 13.95 -4.47
CA LEU A 57 -7.08 14.33 -4.49
C LEU A 57 -6.36 13.64 -5.66
N PRO A 58 -6.32 14.24 -6.86
CA PRO A 58 -5.73 13.61 -8.03
C PRO A 58 -4.23 13.33 -7.87
N GLY A 59 -3.51 14.16 -7.09
CA GLY A 59 -2.09 13.97 -6.78
C GLY A 59 -1.80 12.84 -5.77
N LEU A 60 -2.83 12.28 -5.14
CA LEU A 60 -2.73 11.32 -4.03
C LEU A 60 -3.65 10.11 -4.28
N GLY A 61 -3.37 9.38 -5.35
CA GLY A 61 -4.07 8.16 -5.71
C GLY A 61 -5.47 8.39 -6.31
N GLY A 62 -5.85 9.64 -6.59
CA GLY A 62 -7.23 9.96 -6.99
C GLY A 62 -8.23 9.68 -5.87
N ARG A 63 -7.76 9.75 -4.62
CA ARG A 63 -8.54 9.38 -3.44
C ARG A 63 -9.73 10.32 -3.26
N VAL A 64 -10.92 9.77 -3.01
CA VAL A 64 -12.06 10.56 -2.52
C VAL A 64 -11.82 10.83 -1.05
N TYR A 65 -11.25 12.00 -0.74
CA TYR A 65 -10.83 12.36 0.61
C TYR A 65 -12.01 12.74 1.53
N SER A 66 -13.11 13.23 0.95
CA SER A 66 -14.32 13.65 1.67
C SER A 66 -15.55 13.35 0.81
N LEU A 67 -16.63 12.91 1.45
CA LEU A 67 -17.96 12.75 0.86
C LEU A 67 -18.99 13.35 1.82
N TYR A 68 -19.30 14.62 1.58
CA TYR A 68 -20.15 15.43 2.44
C TYR A 68 -21.60 15.40 1.99
N HIS A 69 -22.50 14.98 2.89
CA HIS A 69 -23.94 15.01 2.68
C HIS A 69 -24.54 16.29 3.27
N LYS A 70 -24.95 17.21 2.37
CA LYS A 70 -25.41 18.56 2.68
C LYS A 70 -26.75 18.58 3.44
N PRO A 71 -27.78 17.78 3.07
CA PRO A 71 -29.06 17.79 3.79
C PRO A 71 -28.95 17.43 5.27
N THR A 72 -28.00 16.57 5.64
CA THR A 72 -27.80 16.15 7.04
C THR A 72 -26.57 16.79 7.69
N ASP A 73 -25.89 17.72 7.00
CA ASP A 73 -24.67 18.38 7.47
C ASP A 73 -23.61 17.39 7.99
N ARG A 74 -23.35 16.32 7.21
CA ARG A 74 -22.56 15.17 7.69
C ARG A 74 -21.45 14.77 6.72
N GLU A 75 -20.25 14.63 7.25
CA GLU A 75 -19.17 13.89 6.59
C GLU A 75 -19.43 12.39 6.71
N LEU A 76 -19.52 11.69 5.58
CA LEU A 76 -19.81 10.24 5.56
C LEU A 76 -18.54 9.39 5.73
N LEU A 77 -17.36 9.94 5.44
CA LEU A 77 -16.07 9.26 5.52
C LEU A 77 -15.30 9.66 6.77
N TYR A 78 -14.38 8.81 7.22
CA TYR A 78 -13.34 9.32 8.10
C TYR A 78 -12.38 10.20 7.29
N ARG A 79 -12.46 11.52 7.52
CA ARG A 79 -11.57 12.51 6.90
C ARG A 79 -10.44 12.86 7.85
N ASN A 80 -9.28 12.22 7.69
CA ASN A 80 -8.12 12.48 8.53
C ASN A 80 -7.68 13.95 8.39
N PRO A 81 -7.65 14.76 9.47
CA PRO A 81 -7.32 16.19 9.40
C PRO A 81 -5.86 16.46 9.00
N VAL A 82 -5.01 15.43 8.94
CA VAL A 82 -3.61 15.55 8.55
C VAL A 82 -3.26 14.63 7.38
N LEU A 83 -2.44 15.12 6.46
CA LEU A 83 -1.75 14.27 5.49
C LEU A 83 -0.48 13.71 6.15
N GLN A 84 -0.56 12.47 6.62
CA GLN A 84 0.54 11.80 7.32
C GLN A 84 0.87 10.45 6.70
N PRO A 85 1.86 10.40 5.79
CA PRO A 85 2.30 9.12 5.24
C PRO A 85 2.94 8.21 6.30
N ALA A 86 2.63 6.92 6.23
CA ALA A 86 3.16 5.81 7.02
C ALA A 86 3.38 4.60 6.11
N ALA A 87 4.21 3.64 6.55
CA ALA A 87 4.69 2.53 5.72
C ALA A 87 3.66 1.39 5.58
N PHE A 88 2.50 1.69 4.98
CA PHE A 88 1.37 0.79 4.78
C PHE A 88 1.08 0.48 3.30
N ALA A 89 1.48 1.36 2.36
CA ALA A 89 1.44 1.02 0.95
C ALA A 89 2.45 -0.06 0.61
N LEU A 90 2.21 -0.79 -0.47
CA LEU A 90 3.16 -1.73 -1.05
C LEU A 90 4.54 -1.08 -1.25
N ASN A 91 4.59 0.20 -1.63
CA ASN A 91 5.83 0.96 -1.76
C ASN A 91 6.16 1.87 -0.56
N GLY A 92 5.55 1.66 0.60
CA GLY A 92 5.74 2.49 1.80
C GLY A 92 4.65 3.53 1.94
N ALA A 93 4.73 4.65 1.21
CA ALA A 93 3.90 5.83 1.44
C ALA A 93 2.39 5.62 1.29
N TRP A 94 1.68 5.62 2.43
CA TRP A 94 0.23 5.58 2.53
C TRP A 94 -0.28 6.49 3.65
N PHE A 95 -1.45 7.10 3.51
CA PHE A 95 -2.10 7.88 4.57
C PHE A 95 -3.52 7.39 4.82
N SER A 96 -4.10 7.64 5.99
CA SER A 96 -5.45 7.17 6.33
C SER A 96 -6.56 8.14 5.92
N GLY A 97 -7.79 7.63 5.83
CA GLY A 97 -9.00 8.39 5.51
C GLY A 97 -9.44 8.31 4.05
N GLY A 98 -10.72 8.61 3.79
CA GLY A 98 -11.29 8.65 2.44
C GLY A 98 -11.58 7.28 1.79
N ILE A 99 -11.76 7.28 0.46
CA ILE A 99 -11.92 6.08 -0.39
C ILE A 99 -10.68 5.92 -1.28
N GLU A 100 -9.96 4.81 -1.09
CA GLU A 100 -8.77 4.44 -1.82
C GLU A 100 -9.02 3.30 -2.82
N TRP A 101 -8.44 3.43 -4.02
CA TRP A 101 -8.53 2.48 -5.11
C TRP A 101 -7.33 1.51 -5.12
N ASN A 102 -7.45 0.34 -4.50
CA ASN A 102 -6.34 -0.60 -4.37
C ASN A 102 -6.27 -1.56 -5.56
N ILE A 103 -5.42 -1.24 -6.53
CA ILE A 103 -5.08 -2.09 -7.69
C ILE A 103 -3.64 -2.63 -7.62
N GLY A 104 -3.40 -3.78 -8.27
CA GLY A 104 -2.07 -4.33 -8.56
C GLY A 104 -1.78 -5.62 -7.81
N ALA A 105 -1.70 -5.56 -6.48
CA ALA A 105 -1.47 -6.73 -5.63
C ALA A 105 -2.07 -6.54 -4.24
N THR A 106 -2.13 -7.64 -3.47
CA THR A 106 -2.60 -7.66 -2.08
C THR A 106 -1.98 -6.55 -1.23
N GLY A 107 -2.84 -5.71 -0.66
CA GLY A 107 -2.46 -4.59 0.23
C GLY A 107 -2.78 -3.23 -0.38
N HIS A 108 -2.33 -2.17 0.28
CA HIS A 108 -2.52 -0.82 -0.23
C HIS A 108 -1.64 -0.55 -1.45
N THR A 109 -2.21 0.03 -2.50
CA THR A 109 -1.55 0.14 -3.81
C THR A 109 -0.27 0.99 -3.80
N THR A 110 0.62 0.80 -4.78
CA THR A 110 1.80 1.68 -4.96
C THR A 110 1.41 3.08 -5.42
N LEU A 111 0.14 3.27 -5.81
CA LEU A 111 -0.43 4.52 -6.29
C LEU A 111 -1.06 5.38 -5.18
N SER A 112 -1.08 4.94 -3.91
CA SER A 112 -1.78 5.64 -2.81
C SER A 112 -1.37 7.10 -2.65
N CYS A 113 -0.10 7.41 -2.92
CA CYS A 113 0.43 8.77 -2.93
C CYS A 113 0.98 9.20 -4.31
N ALA A 114 0.52 8.59 -5.40
CA ALA A 114 0.95 8.89 -6.77
C ALA A 114 -0.09 9.79 -7.48
N PRO A 115 0.34 10.63 -8.42
CA PRO A 115 -0.60 11.40 -9.23
C PRO A 115 -1.31 10.49 -10.23
N LEU A 116 -2.59 10.74 -10.46
CA LEU A 116 -3.40 10.15 -11.54
C LEU A 116 -3.71 11.23 -12.56
N HIS A 117 -3.90 10.82 -13.81
CA HIS A 117 -4.52 11.71 -14.79
C HIS A 117 -5.98 11.95 -14.38
N ALA A 118 -6.45 13.17 -14.56
CA ALA A 118 -7.83 13.54 -14.27
C ALA A 118 -8.40 14.43 -15.36
N ALA A 119 -9.65 14.22 -15.74
CA ALA A 119 -10.31 15.02 -16.77
C ALA A 119 -11.83 14.99 -16.65
N ARG A 120 -12.49 15.99 -17.25
CA ARG A 120 -13.94 16.01 -17.41
C ARG A 120 -14.36 15.20 -18.64
N VAL A 121 -15.40 14.40 -18.46
CA VAL A 121 -16.06 13.60 -19.49
C VAL A 121 -17.57 13.81 -19.36
N GLN A 122 -18.32 13.61 -20.44
CA GLN A 122 -19.77 13.65 -20.37
C GLN A 122 -20.31 12.47 -19.53
N ALA A 123 -21.23 12.75 -18.61
CA ALA A 123 -21.91 11.74 -17.81
C ALA A 123 -23.15 11.17 -18.52
N PRO A 124 -23.65 9.99 -18.12
CA PRO A 124 -24.77 9.32 -18.79
C PRO A 124 -26.12 10.06 -18.71
N ASP A 125 -26.28 10.90 -17.70
CA ASP A 125 -27.46 11.75 -17.46
C ASP A 125 -27.41 13.09 -18.21
N GLY A 126 -26.36 13.32 -19.01
CA GLY A 126 -26.11 14.58 -19.70
C GLY A 126 -25.29 15.59 -18.90
N GLY A 127 -24.93 15.29 -17.64
CA GLY A 127 -24.04 16.08 -16.82
C GLY A 127 -22.55 15.86 -17.15
N GLU A 128 -21.69 16.17 -16.17
CA GLU A 128 -20.24 15.92 -16.25
C GLU A 128 -19.83 14.84 -15.23
N MET A 129 -18.91 13.98 -15.64
CA MET A 129 -18.21 13.04 -14.75
C MET A 129 -16.71 13.38 -14.70
N LEU A 130 -16.10 13.12 -13.55
CA LEU A 130 -14.66 13.15 -13.37
C LEU A 130 -14.10 11.78 -13.72
N ARG A 131 -13.26 11.71 -14.75
CA ARG A 131 -12.47 10.51 -15.04
C ARG A 131 -11.09 10.61 -14.41
N LEU A 132 -10.67 9.55 -13.74
CA LEU A 132 -9.32 9.30 -13.25
C LEU A 132 -8.75 8.07 -13.96
N TRP A 133 -7.48 8.11 -14.37
CA TRP A 133 -6.81 6.95 -14.94
C TRP A 133 -5.30 6.99 -14.72
N GLU A 134 -4.68 5.81 -14.69
CA GLU A 134 -3.24 5.63 -14.63
C GLU A 134 -2.87 4.19 -15.07
N TRP A 135 -1.60 3.97 -15.37
CA TRP A 135 -1.02 2.67 -15.66
C TRP A 135 -0.46 2.02 -14.39
N GLU A 136 -1.11 0.95 -13.90
CA GLU A 136 -0.59 0.18 -12.77
C GLU A 136 0.55 -0.72 -13.26
N ARG A 137 1.75 -0.48 -12.72
CA ARG A 137 3.00 -1.02 -13.27
C ARG A 137 3.42 -2.36 -12.69
N LEU A 138 2.86 -2.79 -11.56
CA LEU A 138 3.17 -4.10 -10.98
C LEU A 138 2.58 -5.23 -11.84
N ARG A 139 1.38 -5.01 -12.39
CA ARG A 139 0.68 -5.96 -13.26
C ARG A 139 0.60 -5.54 -14.73
N ASP A 140 1.10 -4.36 -15.06
CA ASP A 140 1.12 -3.80 -16.42
C ASP A 140 -0.29 -3.59 -16.99
N LEU A 141 -1.19 -3.03 -16.18
CA LEU A 141 -2.61 -2.87 -16.51
C LEU A 141 -3.06 -1.40 -16.37
N PRO A 142 -3.72 -0.81 -17.39
CA PRO A 142 -4.42 0.45 -17.22
C PRO A 142 -5.71 0.24 -16.43
N PHE A 143 -6.06 1.24 -15.61
CA PHE A 143 -7.36 1.32 -14.95
C PHE A 143 -7.97 2.71 -15.08
N GLN A 144 -9.29 2.75 -14.90
CA GLN A 144 -10.11 3.94 -15.00
C GLN A 144 -11.14 3.96 -13.87
N VAL A 145 -11.37 5.14 -13.31
CA VAL A 145 -12.42 5.43 -12.32
C VAL A 145 -13.18 6.68 -12.77
N ASP A 146 -14.46 6.54 -13.04
CA ASP A 146 -15.37 7.62 -13.42
C ASP A 146 -16.31 7.95 -12.26
N LEU A 147 -16.30 9.20 -11.78
CA LEU A 147 -17.11 9.66 -10.66
C LEU A 147 -18.14 10.69 -11.14
N TRP A 148 -19.41 10.48 -10.82
CA TRP A 148 -20.45 11.48 -11.11
C TRP A 148 -21.57 11.50 -10.07
N LEU A 149 -22.24 12.65 -10.02
CA LEU A 149 -23.34 12.95 -9.11
C LEU A 149 -24.53 13.42 -9.94
N PRO A 150 -25.53 12.55 -10.19
CA PRO A 150 -26.75 12.97 -10.85
C PRO A 150 -27.49 14.04 -10.04
N ASP A 151 -28.25 14.91 -10.71
CA ASP A 151 -29.04 15.95 -10.06
C ASP A 151 -30.01 15.36 -9.03
N GLY A 152 -30.05 15.94 -7.82
CA GLY A 152 -30.93 15.49 -6.74
C GLY A 152 -30.57 14.14 -6.11
N ALA A 153 -29.51 13.46 -6.56
CA ALA A 153 -29.12 12.15 -6.03
C ALA A 153 -28.35 12.26 -4.72
N ASP A 154 -28.69 11.39 -3.76
CA ASP A 154 -27.99 11.20 -2.49
C ASP A 154 -26.79 10.23 -2.60
N PHE A 155 -26.44 9.78 -3.80
CA PHE A 155 -25.38 8.81 -4.03
C PHE A 155 -24.34 9.31 -5.05
N LEU A 156 -23.07 9.13 -4.71
CA LEU A 156 -21.96 9.20 -5.64
C LEU A 156 -21.87 7.89 -6.41
N TYR A 157 -21.98 7.97 -7.75
CA TYR A 157 -21.71 6.84 -8.62
C TYR A 157 -20.26 6.80 -9.05
N VAL A 158 -19.68 5.59 -9.01
CA VAL A 158 -18.29 5.33 -9.35
C VAL A 158 -18.22 4.15 -10.31
N GLY A 159 -17.99 4.43 -11.58
CA GLY A 159 -17.77 3.42 -12.63
C GLY A 159 -16.30 3.07 -12.71
N VAL A 160 -15.95 1.80 -12.54
CA VAL A 160 -14.56 1.35 -12.59
C VAL A 160 -14.36 0.36 -13.73
N ARG A 161 -13.19 0.46 -14.39
CA ARG A 161 -12.78 -0.45 -15.44
C ARG A 161 -11.29 -0.78 -15.33
N VAL A 162 -10.96 -2.07 -15.39
CA VAL A 162 -9.59 -2.58 -15.54
C VAL A 162 -9.54 -3.39 -16.82
N ARG A 163 -8.64 -3.02 -17.73
CA ARG A 163 -8.49 -3.69 -19.03
C ARG A 163 -7.17 -4.43 -19.08
N ASN A 164 -7.16 -5.59 -19.72
CA ASN A 164 -5.93 -6.27 -20.08
C ASN A 164 -5.68 -6.08 -21.57
N PRO A 165 -4.86 -5.10 -21.98
CA PRO A 165 -4.66 -4.82 -23.39
C PRO A 165 -3.60 -5.77 -24.00
N HIS A 166 -3.03 -6.68 -23.21
CA HIS A 166 -2.06 -7.68 -23.66
C HIS A 166 -2.74 -8.94 -24.16
N HIS A 167 -1.97 -9.83 -24.81
CA HIS A 167 -2.45 -11.12 -25.29
C HIS A 167 -2.41 -12.23 -24.21
N HIS A 168 -1.71 -12.01 -23.10
CA HIS A 168 -1.56 -12.99 -22.03
C HIS A 168 -2.50 -12.67 -20.86
N THR A 169 -3.00 -13.68 -20.16
CA THR A 169 -3.82 -13.47 -18.96
C THR A 169 -3.01 -12.72 -17.90
N ALA A 170 -3.62 -11.76 -17.20
CA ALA A 170 -3.03 -10.99 -16.10
C ALA A 170 -3.72 -11.31 -14.76
N PRO A 171 -3.01 -11.26 -13.63
CA PRO A 171 -3.62 -11.42 -12.31
C PRO A 171 -4.12 -10.06 -11.81
N VAL A 172 -5.44 -9.90 -11.69
CA VAL A 172 -6.07 -8.65 -11.25
C VAL A 172 -6.35 -8.69 -9.75
N TYR A 173 -6.06 -7.58 -9.10
CA TYR A 173 -6.44 -7.28 -7.74
C TYR A 173 -7.18 -5.94 -7.74
N TRP A 174 -8.35 -5.88 -7.11
CA TRP A 174 -9.07 -4.62 -6.86
C TRP A 174 -9.81 -4.66 -5.52
N TRP A 175 -9.58 -3.64 -4.70
CA TRP A 175 -10.39 -3.34 -3.51
C TRP A 175 -10.58 -1.83 -3.34
N SER A 176 -11.82 -1.38 -3.25
CA SER A 176 -12.19 -0.03 -2.85
C SER A 176 -12.20 0.04 -1.32
N ASN A 177 -11.15 0.62 -0.72
CA ASN A 177 -10.99 0.72 0.73
C ASN A 177 -11.60 2.03 1.25
N ILE A 178 -12.47 1.95 2.25
CA ILE A 178 -13.27 3.08 2.72
C ILE A 178 -13.06 3.24 4.22
N ALA A 179 -12.39 4.34 4.60
CA ALA A 179 -12.25 4.68 6.01
C ALA A 179 -13.56 5.29 6.54
N VAL A 180 -14.12 4.70 7.59
CA VAL A 180 -15.34 5.15 8.27
C VAL A 180 -15.03 5.51 9.73
N PRO A 181 -15.73 6.51 10.32
CA PRO A 181 -15.49 6.87 11.72
C PRO A 181 -15.68 5.69 12.68
N GLU A 182 -14.70 5.48 13.56
CA GLU A 182 -14.76 4.44 14.59
C GLU A 182 -15.25 5.05 15.92
N GLN A 183 -16.48 4.73 16.31
CA GLN A 183 -17.05 5.09 17.61
C GLN A 183 -17.42 3.81 18.38
N ALA A 184 -17.63 3.92 19.69
CA ALA A 184 -17.94 2.77 20.55
C ALA A 184 -19.22 2.02 20.14
N ASP A 185 -20.13 2.74 19.51
CA ASP A 185 -21.44 2.32 19.03
C ASP A 185 -21.52 2.24 17.50
N SER A 186 -20.44 2.52 16.76
CA SER A 186 -20.39 2.26 15.31
C SER A 186 -20.56 0.77 15.05
N ARG A 187 -21.61 0.39 14.32
CA ARG A 187 -21.87 -1.00 13.91
C ARG A 187 -21.68 -1.16 12.40
N VAL A 188 -20.90 -2.15 12.00
CA VAL A 188 -20.64 -2.52 10.61
C VAL A 188 -21.52 -3.69 10.23
N LEU A 189 -22.32 -3.52 9.16
CA LEU A 189 -23.23 -4.55 8.68
C LEU A 189 -22.94 -4.92 7.22
N ALA A 190 -23.13 -6.20 6.92
CA ALA A 190 -23.08 -6.76 5.57
C ALA A 190 -24.12 -7.91 5.48
N PRO A 191 -24.60 -8.29 4.28
CA PRO A 191 -25.57 -9.35 4.10
C PRO A 191 -24.93 -10.74 4.22
N ALA A 192 -24.34 -11.05 5.37
CA ALA A 192 -23.64 -12.31 5.64
C ALA A 192 -23.90 -12.83 7.07
N ASP A 193 -23.91 -14.15 7.19
CA ASP A 193 -23.97 -14.88 8.47
C ASP A 193 -22.62 -15.50 8.86
N THR A 194 -21.64 -15.49 7.94
CA THR A 194 -20.27 -15.95 8.18
C THR A 194 -19.25 -15.04 7.51
N ALA A 195 -18.03 -15.00 8.03
CA ALA A 195 -16.89 -14.32 7.43
C ALA A 195 -15.64 -15.21 7.45
N TRP A 196 -14.72 -14.95 6.53
CA TRP A 196 -13.33 -15.38 6.67
C TRP A 196 -12.59 -14.39 7.55
N HIS A 197 -12.09 -14.85 8.68
CA HIS A 197 -11.28 -14.09 9.60
C HIS A 197 -9.79 -14.28 9.28
N PHE A 198 -9.05 -13.18 9.21
CA PHE A 198 -7.60 -13.17 9.12
C PHE A 198 -7.05 -12.22 10.18
N GLY A 199 -6.44 -12.77 11.22
CA GLY A 199 -5.89 -12.01 12.35
C GLY A 199 -4.45 -12.41 12.65
N TYR A 200 -4.05 -12.28 13.92
CA TYR A 200 -2.68 -12.57 14.36
C TYR A 200 -2.13 -13.93 13.93
N ALA A 201 -2.96 -14.98 13.87
CA ALA A 201 -2.51 -16.31 13.44
C ALA A 201 -1.99 -16.34 11.99
N ARG A 202 -2.26 -15.30 11.19
CA ARG A 202 -1.92 -15.19 9.75
C ARG A 202 -2.39 -16.39 8.94
N THR A 203 -3.52 -16.95 9.36
CA THR A 203 -4.25 -18.02 8.70
C THR A 203 -5.70 -17.56 8.51
N LEU A 204 -6.32 -18.01 7.43
CA LEU A 204 -7.76 -17.80 7.23
C LEU A 204 -8.53 -18.83 8.04
N SER A 205 -9.57 -18.39 8.74
CA SER A 205 -10.54 -19.29 9.37
C SER A 205 -11.95 -18.78 9.13
N ARG A 206 -12.93 -19.68 9.02
CA ARG A 206 -14.32 -19.28 8.87
C ARG A 206 -14.95 -19.09 10.24
N VAL A 207 -15.59 -17.94 10.46
CA VAL A 207 -16.23 -17.57 11.74
C VAL A 207 -17.68 -17.13 11.52
N PRO A 208 -18.58 -17.33 12.51
CA PRO A 208 -19.93 -16.78 12.47
C PRO A 208 -19.94 -15.25 12.60
N VAL A 209 -20.97 -14.63 12.03
CA VAL A 209 -21.25 -13.19 12.12
C VAL A 209 -22.64 -13.02 12.74
N PRO A 210 -22.83 -12.10 13.70
CA PRO A 210 -21.89 -11.03 14.05
C PRO A 210 -20.93 -11.39 15.19
N ALA A 211 -21.20 -12.45 15.94
CA ALA A 211 -20.43 -12.81 17.13
C ALA A 211 -19.44 -13.96 16.90
N SER A 212 -18.19 -13.78 17.32
CA SER A 212 -17.16 -14.82 17.39
C SER A 212 -16.19 -14.56 18.55
N ASP A 213 -15.66 -15.63 19.13
CA ASP A 213 -14.80 -15.59 20.34
C ASP A 213 -15.41 -14.77 21.48
N GLY A 214 -16.71 -14.96 21.73
CA GLY A 214 -17.43 -14.36 22.85
C GLY A 214 -17.78 -12.88 22.72
N ALA A 215 -17.54 -12.24 21.57
CA ALA A 215 -17.89 -10.83 21.35
C ALA A 215 -18.53 -10.59 19.98
N ASP A 216 -19.41 -9.59 19.91
CA ASP A 216 -19.96 -9.10 18.65
C ASP A 216 -18.87 -8.29 17.90
N ARG A 217 -18.40 -8.84 16.78
CA ARG A 217 -17.35 -8.29 15.91
C ARG A 217 -17.88 -7.29 14.89
N SER A 218 -19.19 -7.09 14.80
CA SER A 218 -19.77 -5.99 14.02
C SER A 218 -19.48 -4.61 14.64
N TYR A 219 -19.08 -4.55 15.90
CA TYR A 219 -18.61 -3.32 16.55
C TYR A 219 -17.07 -3.32 16.61
N PRO A 220 -16.36 -2.50 15.82
CA PRO A 220 -14.90 -2.55 15.72
C PRO A 220 -14.16 -2.48 17.07
N LEU A 221 -14.62 -1.61 17.98
CA LEU A 221 -14.02 -1.41 19.31
C LEU A 221 -14.30 -2.52 20.33
N ARG A 222 -15.12 -3.53 20.00
CA ARG A 222 -15.30 -4.73 20.84
C ARG A 222 -14.22 -5.79 20.58
N SER A 223 -13.32 -5.55 19.63
CA SER A 223 -12.16 -6.39 19.38
C SER A 223 -10.93 -5.87 20.11
N ALA A 224 -10.10 -6.76 20.64
CA ALA A 224 -8.87 -6.38 21.32
C ALA A 224 -7.75 -6.07 20.32
N HIS A 225 -7.62 -6.88 19.27
CA HIS A 225 -6.50 -6.84 18.33
C HIS A 225 -6.97 -6.52 16.90
N PRO A 226 -6.06 -6.06 16.03
CA PRO A 226 -6.37 -5.89 14.61
C PRO A 226 -6.78 -7.20 13.94
N ALA A 227 -7.75 -7.12 13.04
CA ALA A 227 -8.22 -8.27 12.28
C ALA A 227 -8.98 -7.84 11.03
N ASP A 228 -8.93 -8.71 10.02
CA ASP A 228 -9.77 -8.65 8.83
C ASP A 228 -10.93 -9.64 8.95
N TYR A 229 -12.12 -9.19 8.57
CA TYR A 229 -13.32 -10.01 8.39
C TYR A 229 -13.81 -9.84 6.96
N PHE A 230 -13.63 -10.86 6.13
CA PHE A 230 -14.16 -10.92 4.77
C PHE A 230 -15.51 -11.64 4.77
N TYR A 231 -16.60 -10.88 4.69
CA TYR A 231 -17.96 -11.40 4.74
C TYR A 231 -18.26 -12.32 3.55
N GLU A 232 -18.72 -13.54 3.84
CA GLU A 232 -19.16 -14.48 2.80
C GLU A 232 -20.60 -14.12 2.41
N ILE A 233 -20.72 -13.30 1.37
CA ILE A 233 -22.01 -12.86 0.85
C ILE A 233 -22.65 -14.00 0.02
N PRO A 234 -23.89 -14.43 0.30
CA PRO A 234 -24.56 -15.46 -0.49
C PRO A 234 -24.69 -15.08 -1.97
N ASP A 235 -24.62 -16.06 -2.87
CA ASP A 235 -24.85 -15.82 -4.30
C ASP A 235 -26.26 -15.27 -4.54
N GLY A 236 -26.37 -14.29 -5.45
CA GLY A 236 -27.62 -13.58 -5.74
C GLY A 236 -28.03 -12.49 -4.74
N ALA A 237 -27.48 -12.49 -3.51
CA ALA A 237 -27.74 -11.43 -2.54
C ALA A 237 -27.10 -10.10 -2.98
N ARG A 238 -27.82 -8.99 -2.77
CA ARG A 238 -27.33 -7.65 -3.12
C ARG A 238 -26.01 -7.36 -2.39
N ARG A 239 -25.02 -6.83 -3.11
CA ARG A 239 -23.68 -6.55 -2.58
C ARG A 239 -23.66 -5.19 -1.86
N TRP A 240 -23.58 -5.19 -0.53
CA TRP A 240 -23.45 -3.96 0.26
C TRP A 240 -22.65 -4.15 1.56
N VAL A 241 -22.07 -3.05 2.05
CA VAL A 241 -21.50 -2.93 3.40
C VAL A 241 -21.77 -1.53 3.93
N THR A 242 -22.07 -1.40 5.21
CA THR A 242 -22.40 -0.12 5.85
C THR A 242 -21.75 0.00 7.22
N SER A 243 -21.52 1.24 7.66
CA SER A 243 -21.13 1.57 9.03
C SER A 243 -22.09 2.63 9.56
N LEU A 244 -22.88 2.28 10.57
CA LEU A 244 -23.93 3.12 11.16
C LEU A 244 -23.55 3.49 12.60
N ASP A 245 -23.77 4.74 13.00
CA ASP A 245 -23.64 5.22 14.39
C ASP A 245 -24.80 4.75 15.27
N ALA A 246 -24.78 5.07 16.57
CA ALA A 246 -25.89 4.75 17.50
C ALA A 246 -27.26 5.26 17.07
N GLY A 247 -27.31 6.30 16.23
CA GLY A 247 -28.54 6.85 15.67
C GLY A 247 -29.05 6.09 14.44
N GLY A 248 -28.38 5.00 14.04
CA GLY A 248 -28.68 4.25 12.83
C GLY A 248 -28.28 4.98 11.55
N ARG A 249 -27.32 5.92 11.60
CA ARG A 249 -26.96 6.80 10.49
C ARG A 249 -25.51 6.63 10.07
N GLY A 250 -25.24 6.57 8.77
CA GLY A 250 -23.94 6.15 8.30
C GLY A 250 -23.71 6.29 6.81
N LEU A 251 -22.54 5.80 6.39
CA LEU A 251 -22.25 5.51 4.99
C LEU A 251 -22.77 4.11 4.65
N ILE A 252 -23.36 3.96 3.47
CA ILE A 252 -23.50 2.66 2.81
C ILE A 252 -22.76 2.65 1.47
N GLN A 253 -22.08 1.54 1.20
CA GLN A 253 -21.53 1.20 -0.11
C GLN A 253 -22.33 0.02 -0.68
N THR A 254 -22.74 0.14 -1.94
CA THR A 254 -23.33 -0.96 -2.73
C THR A 254 -22.69 -1.00 -4.11
N SER A 255 -22.75 -2.13 -4.80
CA SER A 255 -22.20 -2.27 -6.15
C SER A 255 -23.02 -3.21 -7.03
N THR A 256 -22.68 -3.26 -8.32
CA THR A 256 -23.05 -4.40 -9.17
C THR A 256 -22.35 -5.68 -8.69
N ASP A 257 -22.85 -6.83 -9.15
CA ASP A 257 -22.45 -8.16 -8.62
C ASP A 257 -21.00 -8.56 -8.91
N THR A 258 -20.35 -7.93 -9.90
CA THR A 258 -18.93 -8.15 -10.24
C THR A 258 -18.03 -7.95 -9.03
N LEU A 259 -18.32 -6.97 -8.17
CA LEU A 259 -17.54 -6.67 -6.98
C LEU A 259 -18.05 -7.52 -5.80
N ARG A 260 -17.55 -8.75 -5.73
CA ARG A 260 -18.04 -9.79 -4.83
C ARG A 260 -17.76 -9.52 -3.34
N GLY A 261 -16.53 -9.20 -2.99
CA GLY A 261 -16.04 -9.20 -1.61
C GLY A 261 -16.58 -8.03 -0.79
N ARG A 262 -16.83 -8.26 0.49
CA ARG A 262 -17.07 -7.22 1.50
C ARG A 262 -16.19 -7.47 2.70
N LYS A 263 -15.50 -6.44 3.18
CA LYS A 263 -14.50 -6.57 4.24
C LYS A 263 -14.73 -5.53 5.32
N LEU A 264 -14.48 -5.93 6.56
CA LEU A 264 -14.16 -5.04 7.68
C LEU A 264 -12.70 -5.27 8.09
N PHE A 265 -11.89 -4.22 8.16
CA PHE A 265 -10.67 -4.20 8.95
C PHE A 265 -10.86 -3.27 10.16
N LEU A 266 -10.46 -3.78 11.32
CA LEU A 266 -10.49 -3.07 12.59
C LEU A 266 -9.11 -3.05 13.22
N TRP A 267 -8.81 -2.03 14.01
CA TRP A 267 -7.54 -1.91 14.75
C TRP A 267 -7.57 -2.60 16.10
N GLY A 268 -8.77 -2.80 16.65
CA GLY A 268 -8.98 -3.24 18.01
C GLY A 268 -8.67 -2.15 19.06
N ALA A 269 -9.22 -2.35 20.26
CA ALA A 269 -9.19 -1.39 21.35
C ALA A 269 -8.00 -1.58 22.31
N ALA A 270 -7.16 -2.61 22.13
CA ALA A 270 -5.97 -2.78 22.96
C ALA A 270 -4.89 -1.73 22.64
N ARG A 271 -3.90 -1.65 23.52
CA ARG A 271 -2.84 -0.62 23.50
C ARG A 271 -2.18 -0.45 22.13
N ALA A 272 -1.84 -1.55 21.45
CA ALA A 272 -1.19 -1.50 20.14
C ALA A 272 -2.10 -0.97 19.03
N GLY A 273 -3.38 -1.38 18.99
CA GLY A 273 -4.35 -0.88 18.01
C GLY A 273 -4.58 0.62 18.17
N ARG A 274 -4.75 1.08 19.42
CA ARG A 274 -4.85 2.50 19.74
C ARG A 274 -3.59 3.28 19.40
N ARG A 275 -2.41 2.68 19.61
CA ARG A 275 -1.13 3.30 19.23
C ARG A 275 -1.00 3.46 17.73
N TRP A 276 -1.40 2.47 16.93
CA TRP A 276 -1.44 2.59 15.47
C TRP A 276 -2.39 3.69 15.01
N GLN A 277 -3.61 3.77 15.57
CA GLN A 277 -4.54 4.87 15.26
C GLN A 277 -3.89 6.23 15.50
N GLN A 278 -3.37 6.48 16.70
CA GLN A 278 -2.67 7.73 17.04
C GLN A 278 -1.46 8.02 16.14
N TRP A 279 -0.81 6.96 15.64
CA TRP A 279 0.34 7.06 14.74
C TRP A 279 -0.03 7.39 13.30
N LEU A 280 -1.24 7.05 12.88
CA LEU A 280 -1.74 7.30 11.53
C LEU A 280 -2.56 8.60 11.46
N THR A 281 -3.08 9.07 12.58
CA THR A 281 -4.01 10.20 12.65
C THR A 281 -3.44 11.38 13.44
N GLU A 282 -4.23 12.46 13.53
CA GLU A 282 -3.96 13.51 14.49
C GLU A 282 -4.28 13.05 15.92
N PRO A 283 -3.44 13.39 16.93
CA PRO A 283 -3.76 13.10 18.32
C PRO A 283 -5.13 13.67 18.71
N GLY A 284 -5.98 12.84 19.32
CA GLY A 284 -7.32 13.24 19.78
C GLY A 284 -8.46 12.94 18.80
N THR A 285 -8.19 12.36 17.63
CA THR A 285 -9.27 11.82 16.78
C THR A 285 -9.81 10.51 17.35
N ASP A 286 -11.10 10.24 17.11
CA ASP A 286 -11.77 9.00 17.55
C ASP A 286 -11.16 7.75 16.89
N GLY A 287 -10.58 7.92 15.69
CA GLY A 287 -10.03 6.85 14.87
C GLY A 287 -10.97 6.47 13.73
N TYR A 288 -10.62 5.40 13.05
CA TYR A 288 -11.38 4.88 11.92
C TYR A 288 -11.32 3.35 11.83
N ALA A 289 -12.37 2.76 11.30
CA ALA A 289 -12.35 1.41 10.79
C ALA A 289 -12.35 1.46 9.26
N GLU A 290 -12.05 0.34 8.62
CA GLU A 290 -12.08 0.24 7.17
C GLU A 290 -13.16 -0.75 6.73
N ILE A 291 -14.12 -0.28 5.96
CA ILE A 291 -15.02 -1.16 5.21
C ILE A 291 -14.58 -1.16 3.75
N GLN A 292 -14.64 -2.31 3.08
CA GLN A 292 -14.09 -2.42 1.73
C GLN A 292 -14.96 -3.29 0.83
N ALA A 293 -14.86 -3.05 -0.48
CA ALA A 293 -15.50 -3.87 -1.51
C ALA A 293 -14.48 -4.27 -2.59
N GLY A 294 -14.45 -5.54 -3.00
CA GLY A 294 -13.42 -6.05 -3.90
C GLY A 294 -13.89 -7.12 -4.89
N LEU A 295 -13.05 -7.41 -5.88
CA LEU A 295 -13.38 -8.39 -6.94
C LEU A 295 -13.44 -9.83 -6.42
N ALA A 296 -12.55 -10.20 -5.49
CA ALA A 296 -12.46 -11.55 -4.94
C ALA A 296 -13.19 -11.67 -3.59
N ARG A 297 -13.26 -12.88 -3.00
CA ARG A 297 -13.84 -13.07 -1.66
C ARG A 297 -13.00 -12.37 -0.60
N THR A 298 -11.68 -12.47 -0.70
CA THR A 298 -10.70 -11.94 0.25
C THR A 298 -9.62 -11.12 -0.46
N GLN A 299 -8.87 -10.32 0.29
CA GLN A 299 -7.75 -9.54 -0.24
C GLN A 299 -6.50 -10.37 -0.58
N LEU A 300 -6.50 -11.66 -0.25
CA LEU A 300 -5.36 -12.54 -0.50
C LEU A 300 -5.40 -13.16 -1.91
N GLU A 301 -6.50 -12.98 -2.63
CA GLU A 301 -6.78 -13.58 -3.94
C GLU A 301 -6.43 -12.64 -5.11
N HIS A 302 -6.03 -13.23 -6.24
CA HIS A 302 -5.92 -12.54 -7.53
C HIS A 302 -6.82 -13.23 -8.55
N VAL A 303 -7.62 -12.44 -9.27
CA VAL A 303 -8.58 -12.94 -10.27
C VAL A 303 -7.92 -12.93 -11.67
N PRO A 304 -7.93 -14.04 -12.42
CA PRO A 304 -7.42 -14.05 -13.78
C PRO A 304 -8.26 -13.17 -14.72
N LEU A 305 -7.60 -12.31 -15.49
CA LEU A 305 -8.19 -11.52 -16.57
C LEU A 305 -7.51 -11.89 -17.88
N ASP A 306 -8.26 -12.50 -18.79
CA ASP A 306 -7.73 -12.94 -20.08
C ASP A 306 -7.26 -11.78 -20.96
N GLY A 307 -6.39 -12.08 -21.92
CA GLY A 307 -5.88 -11.07 -22.85
C GLY A 307 -6.99 -10.46 -23.70
N GLY A 308 -7.00 -9.13 -23.83
CA GLY A 308 -8.04 -8.37 -24.51
C GLY A 308 -9.37 -8.25 -23.73
N ALA A 309 -9.49 -8.88 -22.56
CA ALA A 309 -10.68 -8.81 -21.74
C ALA A 309 -10.63 -7.61 -20.78
N GLU A 310 -11.77 -7.35 -20.12
CA GLU A 310 -11.87 -6.34 -19.07
C GLU A 310 -12.76 -6.79 -17.91
N PHE A 311 -12.49 -6.23 -16.73
CA PHE A 311 -13.46 -6.18 -15.64
C PHE A 311 -14.02 -4.77 -15.55
N ALA A 312 -15.33 -4.68 -15.34
CA ALA A 312 -16.00 -3.42 -15.07
C ALA A 312 -17.20 -3.59 -14.15
N TRP A 313 -17.47 -2.56 -13.37
CA TRP A 313 -18.55 -2.55 -12.40
C TRP A 313 -18.94 -1.11 -12.04
N LEU A 314 -20.07 -0.97 -11.34
CA LEU A 314 -20.49 0.28 -10.73
C LEU A 314 -20.52 0.12 -9.22
N GLU A 315 -20.04 1.14 -8.52
CA GLU A 315 -20.21 1.32 -7.08
C GLU A 315 -21.05 2.57 -6.80
N ALA A 316 -21.77 2.56 -5.70
CA ALA A 316 -22.55 3.69 -5.21
C ALA A 316 -22.28 3.91 -3.73
N TYR A 317 -22.07 5.18 -3.36
CA TYR A 317 -21.72 5.62 -2.01
C TYR A 317 -22.67 6.72 -1.57
N GLY A 318 -23.36 6.53 -0.45
CA GLY A 318 -24.34 7.50 0.02
C GLY A 318 -24.68 7.35 1.50
N PRO A 319 -25.50 8.26 2.04
CA PRO A 319 -25.98 8.17 3.40
C PRO A 319 -27.00 7.02 3.51
N LEU A 320 -27.06 6.42 4.69
CA LEU A 320 -28.16 5.54 5.08
C LEU A 320 -28.69 5.97 6.44
N ALA A 321 -30.00 5.91 6.61
CA ALA A 321 -30.68 6.02 7.89
C ALA A 321 -31.59 4.79 8.08
N ALA A 322 -31.40 4.10 9.19
CA ALA A 322 -32.13 2.91 9.59
C ALA A 322 -32.65 3.06 11.02
N ASP A 323 -33.62 2.22 11.41
CA ASP A 323 -34.11 2.21 12.78
C ASP A 323 -32.99 1.75 13.76
N PRO A 324 -32.53 2.61 14.69
CA PRO A 324 -31.43 2.27 15.59
C PRO A 324 -31.77 1.11 16.52
N ALA A 325 -33.02 0.96 16.96
CA ALA A 325 -33.42 -0.14 17.83
C ALA A 325 -33.26 -1.49 17.13
N THR A 326 -33.68 -1.58 15.86
CA THR A 326 -33.51 -2.78 15.04
C THR A 326 -32.05 -3.02 14.68
N VAL A 327 -31.32 -1.99 14.22
CA VAL A 327 -29.92 -2.11 13.79
C VAL A 327 -28.98 -2.49 14.93
N HIS A 328 -29.23 -2.02 16.16
CA HIS A 328 -28.41 -2.34 17.33
C HIS A 328 -28.96 -3.49 18.19
N GLY A 329 -30.11 -4.04 17.82
CA GLY A 329 -30.71 -5.20 18.49
C GLY A 329 -29.88 -6.48 18.35
N ASP A 330 -30.24 -7.47 19.17
CA ASP A 330 -29.57 -8.77 19.21
C ASP A 330 -29.94 -9.68 18.02
N ASP A 331 -31.05 -9.39 17.32
CA ASP A 331 -31.46 -10.12 16.13
C ASP A 331 -30.70 -9.63 14.89
N TRP A 332 -29.64 -10.38 14.55
CA TRP A 332 -28.81 -10.10 13.38
C TRP A 332 -29.57 -10.13 12.06
N ALA A 333 -30.55 -11.03 11.91
CA ALA A 333 -31.33 -11.14 10.68
C ALA A 333 -32.24 -9.92 10.52
N ALA A 334 -32.86 -9.45 11.60
CA ALA A 334 -33.65 -8.22 11.61
C ALA A 334 -32.78 -6.99 11.28
N ALA A 335 -31.60 -6.88 11.89
CA ALA A 335 -30.66 -5.78 11.61
C ALA A 335 -30.24 -5.73 10.12
N ARG A 336 -29.89 -6.88 9.53
CA ARG A 336 -29.58 -6.98 8.09
C ARG A 336 -30.79 -6.68 7.21
N GLY A 337 -31.97 -7.15 7.61
CA GLY A 337 -33.24 -6.93 6.90
C GLY A 337 -33.62 -5.45 6.84
N GLU A 338 -33.50 -4.73 7.95
CA GLU A 338 -33.73 -3.29 8.02
C GLU A 338 -32.78 -2.54 7.09
N VAL A 339 -31.47 -2.81 7.15
CA VAL A 339 -30.49 -2.17 6.26
C VAL A 339 -30.81 -2.44 4.79
N ALA A 340 -31.13 -3.70 4.44
CA ALA A 340 -31.46 -4.06 3.07
C ALA A 340 -32.73 -3.35 2.58
N ALA A 341 -33.78 -3.27 3.41
CA ALA A 341 -35.02 -2.58 3.07
C ALA A 341 -34.81 -1.08 2.88
N ARG A 342 -34.02 -0.44 3.76
CA ARG A 342 -33.68 0.99 3.66
C ARG A 342 -32.84 1.28 2.43
N LEU A 343 -31.87 0.42 2.12
CA LEU A 343 -31.06 0.57 0.93
C LEU A 343 -31.92 0.40 -0.33
N GLU A 344 -32.81 -0.59 -0.39
CA GLU A 344 -33.70 -0.79 -1.55
C GLU A 344 -34.65 0.39 -1.76
N ALA A 345 -35.13 1.01 -0.67
CA ALA A 345 -35.97 2.20 -0.75
C ALA A 345 -35.19 3.46 -1.18
N ALA A 346 -33.94 3.62 -0.73
CA ALA A 346 -33.11 4.79 -1.02
C ALA A 346 -32.45 4.73 -2.40
N LEU A 347 -32.05 3.53 -2.82
CA LEU A 347 -31.41 3.26 -4.10
C LEU A 347 -31.74 1.82 -4.51
N PRO A 348 -32.79 1.58 -5.30
CA PRO A 348 -33.15 0.24 -5.79
C PRO A 348 -31.97 -0.47 -6.47
N ARG A 349 -31.89 -1.80 -6.36
CA ARG A 349 -30.81 -2.57 -7.02
C ARG A 349 -30.86 -2.38 -8.54
N ALA A 350 -32.07 -2.37 -9.10
CA ALA A 350 -32.29 -2.18 -10.52
C ALA A 350 -31.74 -0.83 -11.03
N ASP A 351 -31.74 0.21 -10.20
CA ASP A 351 -31.23 1.53 -10.58
C ASP A 351 -29.70 1.54 -10.65
N VAL A 352 -29.01 0.77 -9.78
CA VAL A 352 -27.56 0.56 -9.86
C VAL A 352 -27.19 -0.19 -11.14
N ASP A 353 -27.94 -1.23 -11.49
CA ASP A 353 -27.73 -1.99 -12.73
C ASP A 353 -28.03 -1.15 -13.98
N ALA A 354 -29.08 -0.32 -13.93
CA ALA A 354 -29.43 0.61 -15.00
C ALA A 354 -28.38 1.73 -15.16
N ALA A 355 -27.88 2.30 -14.06
CA ALA A 355 -26.82 3.30 -14.07
C ALA A 355 -25.52 2.71 -14.63
N TYR A 356 -25.19 1.45 -14.30
CA TYR A 356 -24.05 0.75 -14.88
C TYR A 356 -24.22 0.63 -16.40
N ALA A 357 -25.36 0.10 -16.87
CA ALA A 357 -25.64 -0.06 -18.28
C ALA A 357 -25.60 1.28 -19.04
N ALA A 358 -26.12 2.36 -18.43
CA ALA A 358 -26.08 3.71 -18.99
C ALA A 358 -24.66 4.27 -19.06
N TRP A 359 -23.80 3.97 -18.08
CA TRP A 359 -22.40 4.40 -18.05
C TRP A 359 -21.51 3.69 -19.08
N ARG A 360 -21.79 2.43 -19.39
CA ARG A 360 -20.92 1.61 -20.27
C ARG A 360 -20.50 2.26 -21.58
N PRO A 361 -21.39 2.90 -22.37
CA PRO A 361 -21.00 3.58 -23.61
C PRO A 361 -20.09 4.81 -23.38
N TYR A 362 -20.14 5.43 -22.20
CA TYR A 362 -19.37 6.62 -21.85
C TYR A 362 -17.96 6.29 -21.37
N ALA A 363 -17.73 5.05 -20.95
CA ALA A 363 -16.43 4.59 -20.46
C ALA A 363 -15.31 4.74 -21.52
N ASP A 364 -15.65 4.67 -22.82
CA ASP A 364 -14.72 4.85 -23.95
C ASP A 364 -14.69 6.27 -24.54
N LEU A 365 -15.49 7.22 -24.03
CA LEU A 365 -15.44 8.58 -24.55
C LEU A 365 -14.12 9.26 -24.19
N GLU A 366 -13.51 9.90 -25.17
CA GLU A 366 -12.29 10.65 -24.97
C GLU A 366 -12.52 11.84 -24.00
N PRO A 367 -11.63 12.02 -23.01
CA PRO A 367 -11.69 13.17 -22.13
C PRO A 367 -11.46 14.49 -22.87
N LYS A 368 -12.27 15.52 -22.56
CA LYS A 368 -12.26 16.80 -23.29
C LYS A 368 -11.44 17.89 -22.59
N ALA A 369 -11.41 17.88 -21.26
CA ALA A 369 -10.74 18.90 -20.45
C ALA A 369 -9.91 18.25 -19.35
N HIS A 370 -8.59 18.30 -19.49
CA HIS A 370 -7.65 17.80 -18.49
C HIS A 370 -7.66 18.71 -17.25
N LEU A 371 -7.77 18.08 -16.08
CA LEU A 371 -7.77 18.72 -14.76
C LEU A 371 -6.50 18.40 -13.96
N ALA A 372 -5.89 17.23 -14.19
CA ALA A 372 -4.63 16.85 -13.58
C ALA A 372 -3.85 15.88 -14.48
N THR A 373 -2.53 15.82 -14.26
CA THR A 373 -1.62 14.98 -15.03
C THR A 373 -1.01 13.90 -14.12
N GLY A 374 -1.19 12.64 -14.52
CA GLY A 374 -0.55 11.48 -13.91
C GLY A 374 0.92 11.32 -14.34
N SER A 375 1.44 10.11 -14.18
CA SER A 375 2.82 9.79 -14.53
C SER A 375 3.01 9.54 -16.04
N GLY A 376 4.23 9.73 -16.53
CA GLY A 376 4.59 9.42 -17.92
C GLY A 376 4.71 7.93 -18.25
N TRP A 377 4.48 7.02 -17.29
CA TRP A 377 4.72 5.58 -17.50
C TRP A 377 3.70 4.94 -18.44
N GLY A 378 2.42 5.32 -18.35
CA GLY A 378 1.42 4.86 -19.32
C GLY A 378 1.73 5.31 -20.75
N ALA A 379 2.27 6.53 -20.92
CA ALA A 379 2.67 7.02 -22.25
C ALA A 379 3.87 6.26 -22.82
N LEU A 380 4.79 5.83 -21.95
CA LEU A 380 5.92 4.99 -22.36
C LEU A 380 5.45 3.59 -22.80
N GLU A 381 4.51 2.98 -22.06
CA GLU A 381 3.95 1.68 -22.43
C GLU A 381 3.08 1.77 -23.69
N ALA A 382 2.29 2.84 -23.85
CA ALA A 382 1.56 3.13 -25.08
C ALA A 382 2.52 3.27 -26.29
N ALA A 383 3.64 3.99 -26.13
CA ALA A 383 4.64 4.12 -27.19
C ALA A 383 5.31 2.79 -27.55
N ARG A 384 5.56 1.91 -26.56
CA ARG A 384 6.16 0.58 -26.79
C ARG A 384 5.20 -0.36 -27.50
N THR A 385 3.93 -0.34 -27.12
CA THR A 385 2.94 -1.33 -27.55
C THR A 385 2.15 -0.91 -28.77
N GLY A 386 2.02 0.40 -29.03
CA GLY A 386 1.15 0.94 -30.08
C GLY A 386 -0.34 0.68 -29.83
N LEU A 387 -0.72 0.33 -28.60
CA LEU A 387 -2.10 -0.02 -28.25
C LEU A 387 -2.99 1.22 -28.24
N ASP A 388 -4.18 1.07 -28.81
CA ASP A 388 -5.26 2.04 -28.69
C ASP A 388 -6.05 1.77 -27.40
N LEU A 389 -6.21 2.79 -26.57
CA LEU A 389 -6.85 2.70 -25.25
C LEU A 389 -7.94 3.76 -25.10
N PRO A 390 -9.09 3.57 -25.76
CA PRO A 390 -10.17 4.55 -25.77
C PRO A 390 -10.62 4.95 -24.36
N GLY A 391 -10.75 6.25 -24.15
CA GLY A 391 -11.17 6.84 -22.88
C GLY A 391 -10.08 7.01 -21.83
N THR A 392 -8.89 6.41 -22.01
CA THR A 392 -7.73 6.57 -21.11
C THR A 392 -6.49 7.00 -21.90
N PRO A 393 -6.47 8.22 -22.46
CA PRO A 393 -5.35 8.67 -23.28
C PRO A 393 -4.09 8.86 -22.44
N PHE A 394 -2.98 8.28 -22.91
CA PHE A 394 -1.65 8.49 -22.33
C PHE A 394 -0.81 9.35 -23.28
N ASP A 395 -0.95 10.68 -23.15
CA ASP A 395 -0.29 11.65 -24.03
C ASP A 395 1.24 11.56 -23.92
N ALA A 396 1.92 11.49 -25.07
CA ALA A 396 3.38 11.51 -25.15
C ALA A 396 4.01 12.77 -24.51
N ALA A 397 3.27 13.88 -24.38
CA ALA A 397 3.70 15.07 -23.66
C ALA A 397 3.97 14.82 -22.16
N THR A 398 3.48 13.72 -21.61
CA THR A 398 3.69 13.33 -20.20
C THR A 398 5.03 12.61 -19.97
N LEU A 399 5.77 12.27 -21.03
CA LEU A 399 7.07 11.59 -20.94
C LEU A 399 8.13 12.52 -20.33
N GLY A 400 8.49 12.27 -19.08
CA GLY A 400 9.47 13.06 -18.32
C GLY A 400 10.86 12.42 -18.29
N GLU A 401 11.76 13.03 -17.52
CA GLU A 401 13.17 12.62 -17.33
C GLU A 401 13.31 11.12 -17.01
N ALA A 402 12.42 10.56 -16.18
CA ALA A 402 12.46 9.16 -15.79
C ALA A 402 12.15 8.19 -16.95
N GLN A 403 11.40 8.62 -17.97
CA GLN A 403 11.02 7.80 -19.12
C GLN A 403 11.95 7.98 -20.33
N GLN A 404 12.63 9.13 -20.46
CA GLN A 404 13.45 9.43 -21.64
C GLN A 404 14.54 8.39 -21.97
N PRO A 405 15.28 7.81 -21.00
CA PRO A 405 16.24 6.75 -21.30
C PRO A 405 15.60 5.52 -21.93
N TRP A 406 14.41 5.13 -21.45
CA TRP A 406 13.66 3.97 -21.95
C TRP A 406 13.04 4.23 -23.31
N LEU A 407 12.57 5.46 -23.56
CA LEU A 407 12.13 5.89 -24.88
C LEU A 407 13.28 5.86 -25.90
N THR A 408 14.49 6.21 -25.47
CA THR A 408 15.69 6.13 -26.31
C THR A 408 16.00 4.67 -26.63
N LEU A 409 16.05 3.79 -25.63
CA LEU A 409 16.22 2.35 -25.83
C LEU A 409 15.20 1.79 -26.83
N LEU A 410 13.92 2.16 -26.69
CA LEU A 410 12.86 1.73 -27.59
C LEU A 410 13.09 2.20 -29.04
N ARG A 411 13.59 3.43 -29.24
CA ARG A 411 13.77 4.02 -30.57
C ARG A 411 15.07 3.63 -31.27
N THR A 412 16.14 3.44 -30.51
CA THR A 412 17.50 3.27 -31.07
C THR A 412 18.10 1.90 -30.79
N GLY A 413 17.50 1.11 -29.89
CA GLY A 413 18.08 -0.15 -29.39
C GLY A 413 19.22 0.05 -28.40
N ASP A 414 19.52 1.29 -27.99
CA ASP A 414 20.63 1.61 -27.11
C ASP A 414 20.13 2.39 -25.88
N LEU A 415 20.43 1.89 -24.67
CA LEU A 415 20.18 2.62 -23.44
C LEU A 415 21.31 3.66 -23.23
N PRO A 416 21.00 4.94 -22.94
CA PRO A 416 22.03 5.98 -22.76
C PRO A 416 23.09 5.61 -21.72
N ALA A 417 24.37 5.84 -22.07
CA ALA A 417 25.53 5.44 -21.26
C ALA A 417 25.80 6.32 -20.03
N THR A 418 25.01 7.38 -19.79
CA THR A 418 25.03 8.09 -18.51
C THR A 418 24.74 7.03 -17.43
N GLY A 419 25.74 6.68 -16.62
CA GLY A 419 25.68 5.54 -15.70
C GLY A 419 24.38 5.48 -14.89
N PRO A 420 23.94 4.29 -14.45
CA PRO A 420 22.56 4.06 -14.03
C PRO A 420 22.14 5.06 -12.95
N LEU A 421 21.15 5.91 -13.25
CA LEU A 421 20.58 6.78 -12.24
C LEU A 421 19.66 5.94 -11.34
N PRO A 422 19.67 6.17 -10.01
CA PRO A 422 18.68 5.56 -9.14
C PRO A 422 17.28 5.98 -9.60
N GLY A 423 16.41 5.03 -9.87
CA GLY A 423 15.08 5.34 -10.35
C GLY A 423 14.26 4.11 -10.74
N PRO A 424 12.98 4.31 -11.10
CA PRO A 424 12.13 3.22 -11.52
C PRO A 424 12.66 2.58 -12.81
N ALA A 425 12.76 1.26 -12.83
CA ALA A 425 13.27 0.50 -13.96
C ALA A 425 12.17 -0.45 -14.45
N PRO A 426 11.62 -0.29 -15.66
CA PRO A 426 10.71 -1.27 -16.25
C PRO A 426 11.34 -2.67 -16.26
N VAL A 427 10.56 -3.65 -15.76
CA VAL A 427 10.99 -5.06 -15.60
C VAL A 427 10.09 -6.05 -16.34
N ALA A 428 9.10 -5.56 -17.07
CA ALA A 428 8.21 -6.43 -17.85
C ALA A 428 9.01 -7.18 -18.94
N PRO A 429 8.57 -8.38 -19.37
CA PRO A 429 9.31 -9.21 -20.33
C PRO A 429 9.76 -8.49 -21.60
N ALA A 430 8.91 -7.65 -22.19
CA ALA A 430 9.26 -6.89 -23.39
C ALA A 430 10.42 -5.89 -23.16
N TRP A 431 10.52 -5.28 -21.99
CA TRP A 431 11.66 -4.42 -21.65
C TRP A 431 12.94 -5.23 -21.42
N ARG A 432 12.82 -6.43 -20.84
CA ARG A 432 13.94 -7.36 -20.73
C ARG A 432 14.50 -7.72 -22.11
N GLU A 433 13.65 -8.07 -23.07
CA GLU A 433 14.06 -8.43 -24.44
C GLU A 433 14.80 -7.28 -25.15
N LEU A 434 14.32 -6.04 -24.97
CA LEU A 434 15.00 -4.84 -25.47
C LEU A 434 16.39 -4.68 -24.83
N LEU A 435 16.52 -4.89 -23.52
CA LEU A 435 17.79 -4.81 -22.81
C LEU A 435 18.76 -5.94 -23.19
N GLU A 436 18.26 -7.15 -23.46
CA GLU A 436 19.07 -8.28 -23.94
C GLU A 436 19.63 -8.05 -25.34
N SER A 437 18.93 -7.27 -26.16
CA SER A 437 19.33 -6.90 -27.52
C SER A 437 20.23 -5.65 -27.58
N ALA A 438 20.20 -4.83 -26.51
CA ALA A 438 20.96 -3.58 -26.45
C ALA A 438 22.47 -3.82 -26.25
N ARG A 439 23.28 -2.82 -26.61
CA ARG A 439 24.72 -2.89 -26.37
C ARG A 439 25.03 -3.03 -24.87
N PRO A 440 25.90 -3.98 -24.48
CA PRO A 440 26.36 -4.10 -23.10
C PRO A 440 27.03 -2.82 -22.63
N GLY A 441 26.87 -2.53 -21.34
CA GLY A 441 27.33 -1.29 -20.74
C GLY A 441 26.82 -1.15 -19.32
N PRO A 442 27.35 -0.19 -18.54
CA PRO A 442 27.09 -0.10 -17.11
C PRO A 442 25.60 0.04 -16.78
N ALA A 443 24.86 0.85 -17.55
CA ALA A 443 23.41 1.04 -17.36
C ALA A 443 22.59 -0.16 -17.88
N THR A 444 22.87 -0.61 -19.12
CA THR A 444 22.16 -1.75 -19.74
C THR A 444 22.26 -2.99 -18.87
N ASP A 445 23.47 -3.35 -18.43
CA ASP A 445 23.72 -4.56 -17.66
C ASP A 445 23.12 -4.47 -16.24
N TYR A 446 23.15 -3.29 -15.63
CA TYR A 446 22.48 -3.06 -14.34
C TYR A 446 20.98 -3.32 -14.44
N HIS A 447 20.31 -2.68 -15.41
CA HIS A 447 18.87 -2.77 -15.58
C HIS A 447 18.44 -4.16 -16.09
N LEU A 448 19.24 -4.79 -16.96
CA LEU A 448 19.02 -6.16 -17.39
C LEU A 448 19.06 -7.12 -16.20
N GLY A 449 20.02 -6.92 -15.28
CA GLY A 449 20.07 -7.70 -14.04
C GLY A 449 18.82 -7.54 -13.17
N LEU A 450 18.27 -6.32 -13.05
CA LEU A 450 16.99 -6.10 -12.35
C LEU A 450 15.82 -6.85 -13.00
N ALA A 451 15.71 -6.79 -14.34
CA ALA A 451 14.64 -7.47 -15.07
C ALA A 451 14.78 -9.00 -15.00
N GLN A 452 16.00 -9.54 -15.05
CA GLN A 452 16.30 -10.96 -14.85
C GLN A 452 15.96 -11.40 -13.43
N TRP A 453 16.34 -10.61 -12.42
CA TRP A 453 16.00 -10.88 -11.02
C TRP A 453 14.49 -10.94 -10.80
N TYR A 454 13.76 -9.96 -11.35
CA TYR A 454 12.29 -9.91 -11.31
C TYR A 454 11.65 -11.14 -11.95
N ALA A 455 12.19 -11.58 -13.09
CA ALA A 455 11.74 -12.79 -13.79
C ALA A 455 12.14 -14.11 -13.07
N GLY A 456 12.90 -14.04 -11.97
CA GLY A 456 13.38 -15.21 -11.23
C GLY A 456 14.66 -15.84 -11.79
N ASP A 457 15.28 -15.23 -12.79
CA ASP A 457 16.53 -15.68 -13.42
C ASP A 457 17.75 -15.17 -12.63
N ARG A 458 17.89 -15.69 -11.40
CA ARG A 458 18.84 -15.18 -10.39
C ARG A 458 20.29 -15.26 -10.84
N ALA A 459 20.67 -16.36 -11.52
CA ALA A 459 22.04 -16.55 -11.98
C ALA A 459 22.42 -15.59 -13.12
N GLN A 460 21.50 -15.32 -14.06
CA GLN A 460 21.73 -14.30 -15.09
C GLN A 460 21.78 -12.90 -14.48
N ALA A 461 20.91 -12.60 -13.50
CA ALA A 461 20.92 -11.30 -12.82
C ALA A 461 22.28 -10.98 -12.20
N VAL A 462 22.85 -11.93 -11.44
CA VAL A 462 24.19 -11.81 -10.85
C VAL A 462 25.25 -11.58 -11.93
N ARG A 463 25.25 -12.38 -13.01
CA ARG A 463 26.20 -12.21 -14.13
C ARG A 463 26.09 -10.83 -14.79
N SER A 464 24.88 -10.32 -14.96
CA SER A 464 24.66 -8.99 -15.53
C SER A 464 25.19 -7.90 -14.60
N TRP A 465 24.98 -8.01 -13.28
CA TRP A 465 25.57 -7.06 -12.33
C TRP A 465 27.09 -7.12 -12.25
N GLU A 466 27.69 -8.31 -12.32
CA GLU A 466 29.16 -8.47 -12.44
C GLU A 466 29.70 -7.84 -13.72
N ARG A 467 29.01 -8.03 -14.86
CA ARG A 467 29.37 -7.38 -16.13
C ARG A 467 29.22 -5.86 -16.06
N ALA A 468 28.19 -5.35 -15.40
CA ALA A 468 28.02 -3.92 -15.15
C ALA A 468 29.22 -3.34 -14.38
N LEU A 469 29.71 -4.05 -13.35
CA LEU A 469 30.91 -3.65 -12.60
C LEU A 469 32.17 -3.69 -13.47
N ALA A 470 32.33 -4.71 -14.33
CA ALA A 470 33.43 -4.79 -15.29
C ALA A 470 33.41 -3.61 -16.30
N HIS A 471 32.23 -3.06 -16.60
CA HIS A 471 32.05 -1.86 -17.41
C HIS A 471 32.13 -0.54 -16.62
N GLY A 472 32.58 -0.58 -15.36
CA GLY A 472 32.80 0.62 -14.54
C GLY A 472 31.54 1.19 -13.88
N ALA A 473 30.50 0.38 -13.68
CA ALA A 473 29.34 0.82 -12.91
C ALA A 473 29.68 1.09 -11.43
N GLY A 474 28.91 2.01 -10.83
CA GLY A 474 29.08 2.47 -9.46
C GLY A 474 28.53 1.53 -8.40
N TRP A 475 27.92 2.09 -7.36
CA TRP A 475 27.44 1.34 -6.20
C TRP A 475 26.22 0.45 -6.49
N GLN A 476 25.45 0.73 -7.54
CA GLN A 476 24.15 0.10 -7.77
C GLN A 476 24.24 -1.41 -8.02
N PRO A 477 25.11 -1.94 -8.90
CA PRO A 477 25.25 -3.38 -9.06
C PRO A 477 25.88 -4.03 -7.82
N ARG A 478 26.74 -3.32 -7.07
CA ARG A 478 27.29 -3.81 -5.79
C ARG A 478 26.18 -4.04 -4.77
N TYR A 479 25.26 -3.08 -4.65
CA TYR A 479 24.07 -3.20 -3.82
C TYR A 479 23.20 -4.39 -4.25
N CYS A 480 22.94 -4.56 -5.55
CA CYS A 480 22.16 -5.69 -6.04
C CYS A 480 22.83 -7.05 -5.76
N LEU A 481 24.14 -7.14 -5.91
CA LEU A 481 24.91 -8.33 -5.53
C LEU A 481 24.83 -8.60 -4.02
N ALA A 482 24.95 -7.56 -3.19
CA ALA A 482 24.80 -7.67 -1.73
C ALA A 482 23.42 -8.24 -1.35
N ALA A 483 22.35 -7.71 -1.95
CA ALA A 483 20.99 -8.19 -1.74
C ALA A 483 20.83 -9.65 -2.22
N ALA A 484 21.47 -10.02 -3.32
CA ALA A 484 21.42 -11.39 -3.84
C ALA A 484 22.16 -12.39 -2.94
N GLU A 485 23.30 -12.01 -2.39
CA GLU A 485 24.08 -12.83 -1.47
C GLU A 485 23.36 -12.96 -0.11
N ALA A 486 22.72 -11.88 0.37
CA ALA A 486 21.90 -11.92 1.57
C ALA A 486 20.70 -12.89 1.43
N GLU A 487 19.99 -12.81 0.30
CA GLU A 487 18.88 -13.74 -0.03
C GLU A 487 19.37 -15.21 -0.10
N ALA A 488 20.59 -15.44 -0.56
CA ALA A 488 21.21 -16.76 -0.61
C ALA A 488 21.74 -17.25 0.77
N GLY A 489 21.67 -16.42 1.81
CA GLY A 489 22.18 -16.73 3.15
C GLY A 489 23.69 -16.54 3.33
N ASP A 490 24.40 -16.00 2.34
CA ASP A 490 25.85 -15.73 2.43
C ASP A 490 26.10 -14.42 3.20
N THR A 491 25.96 -14.51 4.52
CA THR A 491 25.94 -13.35 5.42
C THR A 491 27.24 -12.56 5.39
N ALA A 492 28.39 -13.23 5.33
CA ALA A 492 29.70 -12.57 5.33
C ALA A 492 29.92 -11.78 4.03
N ARG A 493 29.66 -12.43 2.89
CA ARG A 493 29.86 -11.83 1.57
C ARG A 493 28.88 -10.68 1.31
N ALA A 494 27.61 -10.85 1.72
CA ALA A 494 26.62 -9.79 1.65
C ALA A 494 27.07 -8.55 2.44
N ALA A 495 27.62 -8.74 3.66
CA ALA A 495 28.13 -7.66 4.47
C ALA A 495 29.31 -6.92 3.80
N ASP A 496 30.24 -7.65 3.17
CA ASP A 496 31.32 -7.07 2.36
C ASP A 496 30.76 -6.24 1.21
N ARG A 497 29.83 -6.80 0.41
CA ARG A 497 29.24 -6.09 -0.74
C ARG A 497 28.45 -4.85 -0.35
N TYR A 498 27.71 -4.91 0.76
CA TYR A 498 27.01 -3.73 1.27
C TYR A 498 27.97 -2.62 1.69
N ALA A 499 29.06 -2.97 2.37
CA ALA A 499 30.11 -2.01 2.74
C ALA A 499 30.79 -1.42 1.49
N GLU A 500 31.14 -2.25 0.50
CA GLU A 500 31.68 -1.81 -0.79
C GLU A 500 30.73 -0.86 -1.54
N ALA A 501 29.43 -1.16 -1.55
CA ALA A 501 28.42 -0.30 -2.16
C ALA A 501 28.33 1.05 -1.46
N PHE A 502 28.35 1.07 -0.12
CA PHE A 502 28.37 2.29 0.66
C PHE A 502 29.63 3.12 0.39
N ASP A 503 30.81 2.48 0.37
CA ASP A 503 32.09 3.14 0.10
C ASP A 503 32.15 3.76 -1.29
N CYS A 504 31.69 3.02 -2.30
CA CYS A 504 31.60 3.50 -3.67
C CYS A 504 30.65 4.71 -3.80
N ALA A 505 29.54 4.72 -3.05
CA ALA A 505 28.60 5.84 -3.05
C ALA A 505 29.14 7.08 -2.31
N ASP A 506 29.94 6.90 -1.25
CA ASP A 506 30.54 7.98 -0.45
C ASP A 506 31.78 8.58 -1.13
N ARG A 507 32.52 7.76 -1.90
CA ARG A 507 33.71 8.16 -2.64
C ARG A 507 33.52 7.83 -4.13
N PRO A 508 32.80 8.65 -4.90
CA PRO A 508 32.67 8.42 -6.33
C PRO A 508 34.07 8.39 -6.97
N ASP A 509 34.44 7.27 -7.57
CA ASP A 509 35.73 7.07 -8.22
C ASP A 509 35.95 8.15 -9.30
N GLY A 510 36.90 9.06 -9.06
CA GLY A 510 37.56 9.89 -10.08
C GLY A 510 36.74 10.99 -10.77
N THR A 511 37.20 12.24 -10.60
CA THR A 511 37.01 13.46 -11.42
C THR A 511 35.86 14.43 -11.16
N ALA A 512 34.91 14.16 -10.26
CA ALA A 512 33.96 15.21 -9.89
C ALA A 512 33.51 15.13 -8.42
N ALA A 513 34.38 15.51 -7.49
CA ALA A 513 34.04 15.74 -6.08
C ALA A 513 32.92 16.79 -5.87
N SER A 514 32.47 17.47 -6.94
CA SER A 514 31.40 18.47 -6.95
C SER A 514 30.34 18.26 -8.06
N GLY A 515 30.33 17.10 -8.74
CA GLY A 515 29.41 16.82 -9.86
C GLY A 515 28.03 16.27 -9.46
N PRO A 516 27.06 16.20 -10.40
CA PRO A 516 25.74 15.60 -10.16
C PRO A 516 25.80 14.16 -9.63
N ALA A 517 26.72 13.33 -10.13
CA ALA A 517 26.89 11.95 -9.68
C ALA A 517 27.34 11.86 -8.20
N ALA A 518 28.22 12.77 -7.75
CA ALA A 518 28.64 12.84 -6.35
C ALA A 518 27.50 13.28 -5.41
N ARG A 519 26.64 14.21 -5.87
CA ARG A 519 25.44 14.60 -5.13
C ARG A 519 24.45 13.44 -5.00
N THR A 520 24.25 12.66 -6.07
CA THR A 520 23.40 11.47 -6.05
C THR A 520 23.98 10.38 -5.14
N GLY A 521 25.29 10.11 -5.21
CA GLY A 521 25.98 9.16 -4.33
C GLY A 521 25.81 9.50 -2.85
N ARG A 522 26.00 10.77 -2.47
CA ARG A 522 25.80 11.18 -1.06
C ARG A 522 24.34 11.11 -0.62
N ALA A 523 23.41 11.40 -1.52
CA ALA A 523 21.98 11.36 -1.24
C ALA A 523 21.46 9.94 -0.93
N VAL A 524 22.12 8.90 -1.46
CA VAL A 524 21.72 7.50 -1.23
C VAL A 524 22.39 6.84 -0.02
N LEU A 525 23.41 7.46 0.60
CA LEU A 525 24.08 6.86 1.77
C LEU A 525 23.13 6.48 2.90
N PRO A 526 22.11 7.29 3.27
CA PRO A 526 21.15 6.85 4.28
C PRO A 526 20.43 5.56 3.88
N ALA A 527 19.99 5.44 2.62
CA ALA A 527 19.33 4.23 2.14
C ALA A 527 20.28 3.02 2.17
N LEU A 528 21.53 3.20 1.73
CA LEU A 528 22.55 2.13 1.78
C LEU A 528 22.89 1.73 3.22
N ALA A 529 23.07 2.69 4.14
CA ALA A 529 23.33 2.40 5.55
C ALA A 529 22.19 1.62 6.19
N ARG A 530 20.94 1.90 5.81
CA ARG A 530 19.77 1.22 6.35
C ARG A 530 19.77 -0.29 6.07
N GLU A 531 20.31 -0.70 4.93
CA GLU A 531 20.45 -2.10 4.54
C GLU A 531 21.80 -2.70 4.99
N ALA A 532 22.88 -1.92 4.90
CA ALA A 532 24.23 -2.36 5.23
C ALA A 532 24.44 -2.61 6.73
N VAL A 533 23.89 -1.76 7.60
CA VAL A 533 24.08 -1.89 9.06
C VAL A 533 23.49 -3.20 9.59
N PRO A 534 22.23 -3.57 9.30
CA PRO A 534 21.70 -4.88 9.68
C PRO A 534 22.53 -6.06 9.13
N ALA A 535 22.98 -5.99 7.87
CA ALA A 535 23.82 -7.05 7.29
C ALA A 535 25.17 -7.20 8.01
N LEU A 536 25.83 -6.09 8.36
CA LEU A 536 27.06 -6.08 9.15
C LEU A 536 26.84 -6.64 10.56
N LEU A 537 25.73 -6.30 11.21
CA LEU A 537 25.39 -6.83 12.52
C LEU A 537 25.12 -8.34 12.47
N ALA A 538 24.43 -8.84 11.44
CA ALA A 538 24.23 -10.27 11.22
C ALA A 538 25.56 -11.02 11.01
N ALA A 539 26.56 -10.36 10.41
CA ALA A 539 27.92 -10.89 10.26
C ALA A 539 28.81 -10.70 11.51
N GLY A 540 28.28 -10.15 12.62
CA GLY A 540 29.05 -9.88 13.84
C GLY A 540 30.04 -8.70 13.74
N ARG A 541 29.91 -7.84 12.73
CA ARG A 541 30.83 -6.72 12.42
C ARG A 541 30.32 -5.39 12.97
N SER A 542 30.04 -5.34 14.28
CA SER A 542 29.46 -4.15 14.94
C SER A 542 30.34 -2.89 14.84
N GLU A 543 31.67 -3.03 14.92
CA GLU A 543 32.61 -1.92 14.74
C GLU A 543 32.50 -1.26 13.37
N GLU A 544 32.29 -2.06 12.33
CA GLU A 544 32.15 -1.55 10.98
C GLU A 544 30.79 -0.90 10.73
N ALA A 545 29.73 -1.49 11.30
CA ALA A 545 28.41 -0.88 11.33
C ALA A 545 28.45 0.51 12.00
N ALA A 546 29.15 0.64 13.13
CA ALA A 546 29.36 1.92 13.80
C ALA A 546 30.10 2.93 12.91
N ARG A 547 31.15 2.50 12.19
CA ARG A 547 31.88 3.36 11.23
C ARG A 547 31.00 3.84 10.09
N LEU A 548 30.10 3.02 9.55
CA LEU A 548 29.16 3.45 8.51
C LEU A 548 28.20 4.51 9.04
N LEU A 549 27.61 4.31 10.23
CA LEU A 549 26.72 5.30 10.85
C LEU A 549 27.44 6.62 11.11
N ALA A 550 28.70 6.59 11.55
CA ALA A 550 29.50 7.79 11.81
C ALA A 550 29.77 8.66 10.57
N ARG A 551 29.58 8.13 9.35
CA ARG A 551 29.71 8.87 8.07
C ARG A 551 28.41 9.53 7.63
N LEU A 552 27.29 9.23 8.29
CA LEU A 552 26.04 9.94 8.08
C LEU A 552 26.08 11.35 8.71
N ARG A 553 25.29 12.28 8.17
CA ARG A 553 25.19 13.64 8.69
C ARG A 553 24.49 13.61 10.06
N PRO A 554 24.80 14.55 10.97
CA PRO A 554 24.09 14.66 12.24
C PRO A 554 22.57 14.71 12.09
N ALA A 555 22.06 15.43 11.08
CA ALA A 555 20.63 15.49 10.79
C ALA A 555 20.03 14.13 10.38
N GLU A 556 20.77 13.29 9.63
CA GLU A 556 20.33 11.95 9.24
C GLU A 556 20.24 11.04 10.46
N LEU A 557 21.22 11.12 11.36
CA LEU A 557 21.23 10.34 12.62
C LEU A 557 20.09 10.70 13.58
N THR A 558 19.45 11.88 13.42
CA THR A 558 18.26 12.23 14.21
C THR A 558 16.99 11.50 13.77
N VAL A 559 16.97 10.92 12.56
CA VAL A 559 15.81 10.17 12.05
C VAL A 559 15.68 8.86 12.85
N GLY A 560 14.46 8.52 13.27
CA GLY A 560 14.23 7.42 14.20
C GLY A 560 14.78 6.07 13.76
N ARG A 561 14.76 5.75 12.46
CA ARG A 561 15.37 4.52 11.92
C ARG A 561 16.86 4.44 12.26
N PHE A 562 17.62 5.53 12.12
CA PHE A 562 19.05 5.52 12.48
C PHE A 562 19.29 5.58 13.98
N ARG A 563 18.36 6.13 14.77
CA ARG A 563 18.41 6.01 16.24
C ARG A 563 18.24 4.56 16.68
N LEU A 564 17.30 3.82 16.08
CA LEU A 564 17.13 2.38 16.30
C LEU A 564 18.39 1.60 15.90
N LEU A 565 18.91 1.82 14.69
CA LEU A 565 20.14 1.16 14.22
C LEU A 565 21.34 1.47 15.14
N THR A 566 21.47 2.71 15.62
CA THR A 566 22.51 3.10 16.58
C THR A 566 22.36 2.33 17.89
N ALA A 567 21.15 2.17 18.42
CA ALA A 567 20.90 1.39 19.64
C ALA A 567 21.25 -0.10 19.43
N GLN A 568 20.94 -0.68 18.27
CA GLN A 568 21.29 -2.07 17.93
C GLN A 568 22.81 -2.26 17.81
N VAL A 569 23.51 -1.31 17.21
CA VAL A 569 24.99 -1.32 17.15
C VAL A 569 25.60 -1.25 18.56
N LEU A 570 25.12 -0.33 19.41
CA LEU A 570 25.59 -0.22 20.80
C LEU A 570 25.35 -1.50 21.60
N LEU A 571 24.16 -2.11 21.43
CA LEU A 571 23.84 -3.39 22.07
C LEU A 571 24.80 -4.50 21.61
N ALA A 572 25.10 -4.58 20.31
CA ALA A 572 26.05 -5.54 19.76
C ALA A 572 27.50 -5.31 20.22
N GLN A 573 27.84 -4.08 20.62
CA GLN A 573 29.12 -3.72 21.24
C GLN A 573 29.13 -3.92 22.77
N GLY A 574 28.05 -4.44 23.36
CA GLY A 574 27.92 -4.68 24.80
C GLY A 574 27.57 -3.44 25.63
N ALA A 575 27.27 -2.30 25.00
CA ALA A 575 26.90 -1.05 25.66
C ALA A 575 25.37 -0.93 25.81
N ALA A 576 24.75 -1.87 26.54
CA ALA A 576 23.30 -1.93 26.71
C ALA A 576 22.72 -0.72 27.46
N ASP A 577 23.46 -0.15 28.38
CA ASP A 577 23.15 1.10 29.09
C ASP A 577 23.01 2.28 28.10
N ARG A 578 23.98 2.46 27.20
CA ARG A 578 23.94 3.51 26.18
C ARG A 578 22.87 3.27 25.12
N ALA A 579 22.64 2.01 24.76
CA ALA A 579 21.52 1.65 23.89
C ALA A 579 20.18 2.01 24.54
N ARG A 580 20.05 1.81 25.86
CA ARG A 580 18.85 2.16 26.63
C ARG A 580 18.61 3.66 26.69
N GLU A 581 19.64 4.47 26.88
CA GLU A 581 19.52 5.94 26.88
C GLU A 581 18.85 6.50 25.61
N ILE A 582 19.10 5.88 24.44
CA ILE A 582 18.45 6.27 23.18
C ILE A 582 16.94 6.06 23.24
N PHE A 583 16.49 4.93 23.79
CA PHE A 583 15.07 4.63 23.95
C PHE A 583 14.43 5.49 25.03
N ASP A 584 15.11 5.74 26.15
CA ASP A 584 14.60 6.58 27.25
C ASP A 584 14.42 8.04 26.80
N THR A 585 15.30 8.53 25.92
CA THR A 585 15.17 9.87 25.31
C THR A 585 13.90 9.99 24.45
N GLY A 586 13.44 8.90 23.82
CA GLY A 586 12.29 8.94 22.91
C GLY A 586 12.67 9.22 21.45
N PHE A 587 12.13 8.44 20.52
CA PHE A 587 12.19 8.69 19.08
C PHE A 587 11.02 8.07 18.31
N GLU A 588 10.88 8.45 17.03
CA GLU A 588 9.78 8.07 16.15
C GLU A 588 10.32 7.52 14.83
N ILE A 589 9.90 6.31 14.45
CA ILE A 589 10.31 5.64 13.20
C ILE A 589 9.22 5.84 12.15
N ALA A 590 9.31 6.91 11.37
CA ALA A 590 8.29 7.26 10.37
C ALA A 590 7.97 6.12 9.39
N ASP A 591 8.99 5.36 9.01
CA ASP A 591 8.98 4.22 8.10
C ASP A 591 8.75 2.86 8.81
N LEU A 592 8.19 2.85 10.02
CA LEU A 592 7.82 1.60 10.71
C LEU A 592 6.70 0.92 9.91
N ARG A 593 6.98 -0.28 9.43
CA ARG A 593 6.03 -1.07 8.65
C ARG A 593 4.97 -1.68 9.54
N GLU A 594 3.79 -1.89 8.97
CA GLU A 594 2.75 -2.68 9.61
C GLU A 594 3.30 -4.05 10.06
N GLY A 595 3.12 -4.38 11.34
CA GLY A 595 3.61 -5.63 11.93
C GLY A 595 5.11 -5.70 12.19
N ASP A 596 5.87 -4.62 12.01
CA ASP A 596 7.30 -4.58 12.36
C ASP A 596 7.49 -4.53 13.89
N GLU A 597 8.01 -5.62 14.46
CA GLU A 597 8.27 -5.77 15.90
C GLU A 597 9.72 -5.40 16.29
N THR A 598 10.56 -4.96 15.34
CA THR A 598 11.99 -4.68 15.57
C THR A 598 12.21 -3.70 16.74
N LEU A 599 11.30 -2.74 16.90
CA LEU A 599 11.35 -1.75 17.98
C LEU A 599 11.16 -2.38 19.36
N SER A 600 10.15 -3.25 19.52
CA SER A 600 9.91 -3.98 20.77
C SER A 600 10.98 -5.03 21.02
N ASP A 601 11.43 -5.73 19.97
CA ASP A 601 12.47 -6.75 20.08
C ASP A 601 13.79 -6.15 20.53
N THR A 602 14.16 -4.99 19.99
CA THR A 602 15.37 -4.27 20.40
C THR A 602 15.25 -3.77 21.84
N TRP A 603 14.10 -3.24 22.26
CA TRP A 603 13.86 -2.83 23.65
C TRP A 603 14.07 -4.01 24.62
N TYR A 604 13.45 -5.16 24.34
CA TYR A 604 13.58 -6.32 25.22
C TYR A 604 14.97 -6.92 25.18
N ALA A 605 15.66 -6.96 24.03
CA ALA A 605 17.05 -7.41 23.97
C ALA A 605 18.00 -6.52 24.81
N ILE A 606 17.77 -5.21 24.83
CA ILE A 606 18.48 -4.28 25.73
C ILE A 606 18.17 -4.60 27.19
N ALA A 607 16.89 -4.73 27.55
CA ALA A 607 16.46 -5.02 28.92
C ALA A 607 17.02 -6.36 29.42
N GLU A 608 16.96 -7.40 28.60
CA GLU A 608 17.53 -8.72 28.89
C GLU A 608 19.03 -8.63 29.16
N ARG A 609 19.77 -7.86 28.37
CA ARG A 609 21.21 -7.66 28.59
C ARG A 609 21.50 -6.88 29.87
N LEU A 610 20.73 -5.83 30.18
CA LEU A 610 20.87 -5.08 31.43
C LEU A 610 20.63 -5.96 32.66
N VAL A 611 19.62 -6.83 32.60
CA VAL A 611 19.25 -7.74 33.69
C VAL A 611 20.23 -8.91 33.83
N ALA A 612 20.81 -9.38 32.73
CA ALA A 612 21.84 -10.44 32.74
C ALA A 612 23.21 -9.93 33.22
N GLY A 613 23.54 -8.67 32.97
CA GLY A 613 24.90 -8.14 33.14
C GLY A 613 25.90 -8.91 32.28
N ALA A 614 26.96 -9.43 32.91
CA ALA A 614 27.95 -10.28 32.26
C ALA A 614 27.50 -11.75 32.08
N GLY A 615 26.36 -12.13 32.67
CA GLY A 615 25.81 -13.49 32.60
C GLY A 615 25.08 -13.80 31.28
N PRO A 616 24.67 -15.06 31.09
CA PRO A 616 23.85 -15.46 29.95
C PRO A 616 22.40 -14.95 30.09
N VAL A 617 21.72 -14.76 28.96
CA VAL A 617 20.28 -14.48 28.92
C VAL A 617 19.52 -15.80 28.99
N THR A 618 19.01 -16.15 30.17
CA THR A 618 18.15 -17.32 30.41
C THR A 618 16.66 -16.96 30.33
N ASP A 619 15.77 -17.95 30.36
CA ASP A 619 14.32 -17.69 30.36
C ASP A 619 13.87 -16.93 31.61
N GLU A 620 14.50 -17.16 32.76
CA GLU A 620 14.26 -16.37 33.97
C GLU A 620 14.69 -14.91 33.79
N VAL A 621 15.83 -14.67 33.13
CA VAL A 621 16.28 -13.30 32.79
C VAL A 621 15.27 -12.63 31.87
N ARG A 622 14.77 -13.33 30.84
CA ARG A 622 13.75 -12.79 29.92
C ARG A 622 12.47 -12.43 30.65
N ALA A 623 11.97 -13.32 31.50
CA ALA A 623 10.76 -13.07 32.30
C ALA A 623 10.96 -11.86 33.23
N ARG A 624 12.11 -11.79 33.91
CA ARG A 624 12.45 -10.69 34.81
C ARG A 624 12.60 -9.36 34.07
N ALA A 625 13.28 -9.36 32.92
CA ALA A 625 13.42 -8.19 32.06
C ALA A 625 12.07 -7.64 31.58
N ARG A 626 11.13 -8.51 31.21
CA ARG A 626 9.77 -8.09 30.81
C ARG A 626 8.98 -7.47 31.97
N ALA A 627 9.18 -7.97 33.18
CA ALA A 627 8.52 -7.46 34.39
C ALA A 627 9.12 -6.13 34.88
N GLU A 628 10.46 -6.03 34.93
CA GLU A 628 11.18 -4.86 35.43
C GLU A 628 11.29 -3.72 34.40
N HIS A 629 11.23 -4.05 33.11
CA HIS A 629 11.32 -3.10 32.00
C HIS A 629 10.16 -3.27 31.01
N PRO A 630 8.92 -2.94 31.41
CA PRO A 630 7.78 -3.03 30.52
C PRO A 630 7.96 -2.12 29.30
N LEU A 631 7.49 -2.57 28.13
CA LEU A 631 7.58 -1.80 26.89
C LEU A 631 6.77 -0.49 27.03
N PRO A 632 7.40 0.68 26.83
CA PRO A 632 6.71 1.97 26.84
C PRO A 632 5.63 2.04 25.76
N GLU A 633 4.51 2.68 26.05
CA GLU A 633 3.36 2.80 25.13
C GLU A 633 3.74 3.38 23.77
N ARG A 634 4.65 4.35 23.73
CA ARG A 634 5.14 4.97 22.48
C ARG A 634 5.78 3.97 21.50
N TYR A 635 6.22 2.81 22.00
CA TYR A 635 6.88 1.75 21.25
C TYR A 635 6.01 0.49 21.09
N GLU A 636 4.77 0.51 21.59
CA GLU A 636 3.85 -0.62 21.50
C GLU A 636 3.12 -0.62 20.15
N PHE A 637 3.70 -1.31 19.16
CA PHE A 637 3.10 -1.49 17.83
C PHE A 637 2.77 -2.95 17.50
N ARG A 638 2.93 -3.87 18.47
CA ARG A 638 2.72 -5.31 18.25
C ARG A 638 1.25 -5.61 18.02
N MET A 639 0.92 -6.14 16.85
CA MET A 639 -0.47 -6.41 16.44
C MET A 639 -0.97 -7.77 16.96
N ARG A 640 -0.53 -8.19 18.14
CA ARG A 640 -0.78 -9.51 18.72
C ARG A 640 -0.86 -9.49 20.24
N PRO A 641 -1.44 -10.53 20.86
CA PRO A 641 -1.30 -10.74 22.31
C PRO A 641 0.18 -10.78 22.72
N VAL A 642 0.50 -10.18 23.88
CA VAL A 642 1.86 -10.03 24.42
C VAL A 642 2.38 -11.30 25.09
#